data_AF-A0A7Y7H1N5-F1
#
_entry.id   AF-A0A7Y7H1N5-F1
#
_cell.length_a   1.000
_cell.length_b   1.000
_cell.length_c   1.000
_cell.angle_alpha   90.00
_cell.angle_beta   90.00
_cell.angle_gamma   90.00
#
_symmetry.space_group_name_H-M   'P 1'
#
loop_
_entity.id
_entity.type
_entity.pdbx_description
1 polymer ?
#
loop_
_entity_poly.entity_id
_entity_poly.type
_entity_poly.pdbx_seq_one_letter_code
_entity_poly.pdbx_strand_id
1 'polypeptide(L)'
;MIKALLITLLLGFTAGTVLAQNQQIDDTGNAPALYTIQHTANDSWKGFERVNITIGAHKAYYVKPEKALEGNPWVWRASFPDWHTDIDSILLTKGFHVAFVNVDDQYGSPYALQVWDAFYQYLTTKQAFAAKVALEGVSRGGLYVYGWAKRNPDKISCIYNEAPVCNIQSWPGGKLSAPGDAALWKQLQQVYHITEQQALDYKDNPIDNLDGLAAFKVPVMHIIGINDKLVPNAENTNILAQRYNALGGPMMIYPVTAGPQELNGHHFPIEHPERWADMIMGYSYPVKKVLPYTDYFITRSGLANSLSVFSAGKKATVAFLGGSITYNPGWREKISRYLIERFPLTSFHFIQAGIPSLGSVPHAFRLQRDVLDSGKVDLMFVEAAVNDNVNGLDSLTEVRALEGIVRHAKKANPLMDIVMMSFVDPDKIRDYNNRKTPLQIKNHELIAGHYGLPSINLAKEVTDKLNNHEFSWQYDFKDLHPAIYGQELYFATIKSLLNSCFDKQQAAAIKANPLPKPLNALNLNNGRYYSIQNAKNLNGWAVNPDWAPNNNLSTRPGFVHKPMLIATKPGSSLTLPFTGTAIGMAIVSGPDAGIISYSIDGSTEKTMDLYTEFSSWIYLPWYVTFSTDLKKGQHTLSLKIETDNNKNSKGNTCQVLYFLTN
;
A
#
# COMPACT_ATOMS: atom_id res chain seq x y z
N MET A 1 -56.56 21.27 -41.03
CA MET A 1 -56.55 20.86 -39.60
C MET A 1 -55.51 19.77 -39.43
N ILE A 2 -54.78 19.79 -38.30
CA ILE A 2 -53.71 18.86 -37.89
C ILE A 2 -52.31 19.22 -38.43
N LYS A 3 -51.74 20.24 -37.79
CA LYS A 3 -50.30 20.46 -37.54
C LYS A 3 -50.20 20.88 -36.07
N ALA A 4 -49.99 19.93 -35.16
CA ALA A 4 -49.55 20.15 -33.78
C ALA A 4 -49.55 18.79 -33.05
N LEU A 5 -48.45 18.04 -33.11
CA LEU A 5 -48.03 17.08 -32.06
C LEU A 5 -46.65 16.48 -32.41
N LEU A 6 -45.61 17.31 -32.58
CA LEU A 6 -44.25 16.77 -32.78
C LEU A 6 -43.14 17.81 -32.52
N ILE A 7 -43.27 18.57 -31.42
CA ILE A 7 -42.16 19.37 -30.86
C ILE A 7 -42.31 19.40 -29.33
N THR A 8 -42.01 18.29 -28.65
CA THR A 8 -41.79 18.27 -27.19
C THR A 8 -40.93 17.09 -26.72
N LEU A 9 -39.89 16.72 -27.48
CA LEU A 9 -38.89 15.75 -27.01
C LEU A 9 -37.49 16.02 -27.60
N LEU A 10 -37.13 17.31 -27.72
CA LEU A 10 -35.74 17.74 -27.93
C LEU A 10 -35.33 18.53 -26.69
N LEU A 11 -34.20 18.13 -26.11
CA LEU A 11 -33.61 18.63 -24.86
C LEU A 11 -34.33 18.11 -23.60
N GLY A 12 -34.06 16.85 -23.28
CA GLY A 12 -33.92 16.42 -21.88
C GLY A 12 -32.67 17.03 -21.23
N PHE A 13 -32.42 18.32 -21.43
CA PHE A 13 -31.75 19.12 -20.40
C PHE A 13 -32.86 19.44 -19.41
N THR A 14 -33.07 18.57 -18.43
CA THR A 14 -33.31 19.15 -17.12
C THR A 14 -32.01 19.88 -16.79
N ALA A 15 -31.99 21.19 -17.05
CA ALA A 15 -31.31 22.09 -16.15
C ALA A 15 -31.88 21.75 -14.78
N GLY A 16 -31.23 20.81 -14.09
CA GLY A 16 -31.46 20.60 -12.68
C GLY A 16 -31.32 21.99 -12.11
N THR A 17 -32.42 22.52 -11.59
CA THR A 17 -32.36 23.67 -10.71
C THR A 17 -31.23 23.38 -9.75
N VAL A 18 -30.14 24.15 -9.87
CA VAL A 18 -29.01 24.12 -8.95
C VAL A 18 -29.56 24.60 -7.62
N LEU A 19 -30.25 23.69 -6.92
CA LEU A 19 -29.86 23.37 -5.58
C LEU A 19 -28.51 22.67 -5.79
N ALA A 20 -27.40 23.37 -5.95
CA ALA A 20 -26.64 23.78 -4.77
C ALA A 20 -27.43 23.38 -3.51
N GLN A 21 -27.43 22.07 -3.24
CA GLN A 21 -27.03 21.68 -1.91
C GLN A 21 -25.71 22.44 -1.71
N ASN A 22 -25.84 23.64 -1.14
CA ASN A 22 -24.92 24.04 -0.11
C ASN A 22 -24.82 22.78 0.73
N GLN A 23 -23.81 21.96 0.45
CA GLN A 23 -23.14 21.29 1.52
C GLN A 23 -22.86 22.44 2.46
N GLN A 24 -23.73 22.55 3.47
CA GLN A 24 -23.26 22.84 4.79
C GLN A 24 -21.90 22.16 4.82
N ILE A 25 -20.85 22.98 4.79
CA ILE A 25 -19.59 22.62 5.37
C ILE A 25 -19.99 22.43 6.83
N ASP A 26 -20.63 21.29 7.10
CA ASP A 26 -20.80 20.83 8.44
C ASP A 26 -19.36 20.74 8.90
N ASP A 27 -19.12 21.42 10.00
CA ASP A 27 -17.88 21.51 10.76
C ASP A 27 -17.32 20.12 11.18
N THR A 28 -17.75 19.02 10.54
CA THR A 28 -17.32 17.66 10.77
C THR A 28 -15.97 17.34 10.12
N GLY A 29 -15.00 18.25 10.25
CA GLY A 29 -13.55 17.98 10.16
C GLY A 29 -13.04 17.16 8.97
N ASN A 30 -11.81 16.66 9.10
CA ASN A 30 -11.17 15.78 8.13
C ASN A 30 -11.45 14.30 8.42
N ALA A 31 -12.51 14.00 9.18
CA ALA A 31 -12.84 12.63 9.57
C ALA A 31 -13.34 11.86 8.34
N PRO A 32 -13.01 10.57 8.19
CA PRO A 32 -13.56 9.75 7.12
C PRO A 32 -15.08 9.75 7.27
N ALA A 33 -15.82 9.94 6.18
CA ALA A 33 -17.27 9.86 6.21
C ALA A 33 -17.69 8.46 6.69
N LEU A 34 -18.26 8.39 7.89
CA LEU A 34 -18.98 7.20 8.34
C LEU A 34 -20.35 7.24 7.65
N TYR A 35 -20.49 6.46 6.59
CA TYR A 35 -21.75 6.38 5.86
C TYR A 35 -22.75 5.53 6.65
N THR A 36 -23.82 6.17 7.13
CA THR A 36 -24.96 5.43 7.65
C THR A 36 -25.72 4.83 6.47
N ILE A 37 -25.99 3.53 6.55
CA ILE A 37 -26.79 2.82 5.54
C ILE A 37 -28.20 2.67 6.06
N GLN A 38 -29.17 3.15 5.28
CA GLN A 38 -30.58 3.07 5.64
C GLN A 38 -31.35 2.38 4.52
N HIS A 39 -32.25 1.47 4.88
CA HIS A 39 -33.21 0.90 3.94
C HIS A 39 -34.34 1.88 3.70
N THR A 40 -34.75 1.97 2.45
CA THR A 40 -35.94 2.70 2.00
C THR A 40 -36.93 1.70 1.38
N ALA A 41 -38.09 2.18 0.94
CA ALA A 41 -39.10 1.30 0.37
C ALA A 41 -38.55 0.55 -0.86
N ASN A 42 -38.61 -0.79 -0.82
CA ASN A 42 -38.33 -1.62 -1.98
C ASN A 42 -39.38 -1.39 -3.06
N ASP A 43 -39.00 -1.61 -4.31
CA ASP A 43 -39.89 -1.57 -5.46
C ASP A 43 -39.53 -2.67 -6.47
N SER A 44 -40.06 -2.56 -7.70
CA SER A 44 -39.75 -3.49 -8.78
C SER A 44 -39.04 -2.79 -9.92
N TRP A 45 -38.03 -3.47 -10.48
CA TRP A 45 -37.35 -3.06 -11.70
C TRP A 45 -37.50 -4.17 -12.72
N LYS A 46 -38.24 -3.91 -13.81
CA LYS A 46 -38.55 -4.87 -14.88
C LYS A 46 -39.06 -6.25 -14.38
N GLY A 47 -39.85 -6.25 -13.30
CA GLY A 47 -40.40 -7.48 -12.70
C GLY A 47 -39.53 -8.12 -11.61
N PHE A 48 -38.28 -7.68 -11.46
CA PHE A 48 -37.40 -8.13 -10.38
C PHE A 48 -37.55 -7.27 -9.13
N GLU A 49 -37.30 -7.83 -7.95
CA GLU A 49 -37.30 -7.08 -6.70
C GLU A 49 -36.06 -6.17 -6.64
N ARG A 50 -36.26 -4.86 -6.41
CA ARG A 50 -35.20 -3.90 -6.18
C ARG A 50 -35.22 -3.41 -4.73
N VAL A 51 -34.09 -3.61 -4.05
CA VAL A 51 -33.88 -3.18 -2.68
C VAL A 51 -33.21 -1.82 -2.68
N ASN A 52 -33.93 -0.81 -2.19
CA ASN A 52 -33.47 0.57 -2.20
C ASN A 52 -32.85 0.94 -0.85
N ILE A 53 -31.66 1.53 -0.87
CA ILE A 53 -30.92 1.99 0.31
C ILE A 53 -30.36 3.40 0.10
N THR A 54 -29.86 4.00 1.18
CA THR A 54 -29.00 5.18 1.11
C THR A 54 -27.64 4.89 1.73
N ILE A 55 -26.60 5.57 1.26
CA ILE A 55 -25.23 5.54 1.79
C ILE A 55 -24.87 6.99 2.11
N GLY A 56 -25.13 7.38 3.36
CA GLY A 56 -25.19 8.79 3.70
C GLY A 56 -26.28 9.48 2.87
N ALA A 57 -25.90 10.50 2.09
CA ALA A 57 -26.83 11.23 1.21
C ALA A 57 -27.05 10.55 -0.16
N HIS A 58 -26.26 9.52 -0.50
CA HIS A 58 -26.27 8.92 -1.83
C HIS A 58 -27.33 7.82 -1.93
N LYS A 59 -28.17 7.87 -2.94
CA LYS A 59 -29.13 6.79 -3.23
C LYS A 59 -28.38 5.60 -3.84
N ALA A 60 -28.67 4.41 -3.37
CA ALA A 60 -28.14 3.17 -3.92
C ALA A 60 -29.20 2.09 -3.95
N TYR A 61 -29.01 1.07 -4.77
CA TYR A 61 -29.89 -0.09 -4.80
C TYR A 61 -29.16 -1.33 -5.29
N TYR A 62 -29.74 -2.49 -5.01
CA TYR A 62 -29.44 -3.70 -5.74
C TYR A 62 -30.73 -4.41 -6.16
N VAL A 63 -30.71 -5.04 -7.32
CA VAL A 63 -31.80 -5.82 -7.89
C VAL A 63 -31.48 -7.29 -7.70
N LYS A 64 -32.46 -8.04 -7.20
CA LYS A 64 -32.33 -9.46 -6.91
C LYS A 64 -32.80 -10.30 -8.10
N PRO A 65 -32.06 -11.37 -8.46
CA PRO A 65 -32.58 -12.37 -9.36
C PRO A 65 -33.71 -13.15 -8.67
N GLU A 66 -34.62 -13.74 -9.44
CA GLU A 66 -35.65 -14.65 -8.89
C GLU A 66 -35.01 -15.87 -8.19
N LYS A 67 -33.92 -16.39 -8.78
CA LYS A 67 -33.11 -17.46 -8.22
C LYS A 67 -31.63 -17.12 -8.38
N ALA A 68 -30.97 -16.80 -7.27
CA ALA A 68 -29.55 -16.47 -7.25
C ALA A 68 -28.67 -17.69 -7.60
N LEU A 69 -27.57 -17.45 -8.30
CA LEU A 69 -26.48 -18.41 -8.46
C LEU A 69 -25.70 -18.58 -7.16
N GLU A 70 -25.05 -19.74 -7.02
CA GLU A 70 -24.16 -20.00 -5.89
C GLU A 70 -23.05 -18.95 -5.81
N GLY A 71 -22.82 -18.43 -4.59
CA GLY A 71 -21.82 -17.40 -4.33
C GLY A 71 -22.27 -15.97 -4.65
N ASN A 72 -23.52 -15.74 -5.06
CA ASN A 72 -24.11 -14.42 -5.32
C ASN A 72 -23.23 -13.53 -6.22
N PRO A 73 -22.92 -13.96 -7.46
CA PRO A 73 -22.21 -13.12 -8.41
C PRO A 73 -23.05 -11.89 -8.77
N TRP A 74 -22.38 -10.80 -9.13
CA TRP A 74 -23.03 -9.52 -9.33
C TRP A 74 -22.28 -8.62 -10.30
N VAL A 75 -23.06 -7.75 -10.95
CA VAL A 75 -22.57 -6.64 -11.78
C VAL A 75 -22.87 -5.32 -11.08
N TRP A 76 -21.94 -4.38 -11.18
CA TRP A 76 -22.06 -3.07 -10.56
C TRP A 76 -21.93 -1.98 -11.60
N ARG A 77 -23.04 -1.28 -11.85
CA ARG A 77 -23.14 -0.18 -12.82
C ARG A 77 -22.60 1.13 -12.25
N ALA A 78 -21.92 1.90 -13.11
CA ALA A 78 -21.51 3.28 -12.89
C ALA A 78 -22.19 4.21 -13.89
N SER A 79 -22.87 5.24 -13.38
CA SER A 79 -23.64 6.23 -14.14
C SER A 79 -24.72 5.63 -15.05
N PHE A 80 -25.71 6.44 -15.42
CA PHE A 80 -26.76 6.07 -16.39
C PHE A 80 -27.39 4.67 -16.17
N PRO A 81 -27.91 4.37 -14.96
CA PRO A 81 -28.37 3.02 -14.61
C PRO A 81 -29.50 2.48 -15.48
N ASP A 82 -30.25 3.35 -16.18
CA ASP A 82 -31.37 2.98 -17.04
C ASP A 82 -30.99 2.87 -18.53
N TRP A 83 -29.72 3.11 -18.90
CA TRP A 83 -29.22 2.98 -20.26
C TRP A 83 -28.74 1.56 -20.57
N HIS A 84 -29.10 1.02 -21.75
CA HIS A 84 -28.74 -0.33 -22.24
C HIS A 84 -28.89 -1.47 -21.22
N THR A 85 -30.03 -1.52 -20.56
CA THR A 85 -30.31 -2.43 -19.44
C THR A 85 -30.71 -3.86 -19.84
N ASP A 86 -30.48 -4.25 -21.09
CA ASP A 86 -30.80 -5.60 -21.58
C ASP A 86 -29.81 -6.63 -21.04
N ILE A 87 -28.52 -6.28 -20.96
CA ILE A 87 -27.47 -7.12 -20.36
C ILE A 87 -27.82 -7.43 -18.90
N ASP A 88 -28.20 -6.41 -18.12
CA ASP A 88 -28.64 -6.55 -16.72
C ASP A 88 -29.81 -7.53 -16.59
N SER A 89 -30.82 -7.40 -17.46
CA SER A 89 -32.03 -8.22 -17.44
C SER A 89 -31.72 -9.68 -17.71
N ILE A 90 -30.78 -9.94 -18.64
CA ILE A 90 -30.29 -11.29 -18.97
C ILE A 90 -29.49 -11.85 -17.79
N LEU A 91 -28.61 -11.06 -17.18
CA LEU A 91 -27.83 -11.47 -16.02
C LEU A 91 -28.72 -11.79 -14.80
N LEU A 92 -29.72 -10.96 -14.51
CA LEU A 92 -30.72 -11.21 -13.46
C LEU A 92 -31.50 -12.51 -13.70
N THR A 93 -31.95 -12.74 -14.94
CA THR A 93 -32.61 -14.01 -15.32
C THR A 93 -31.68 -15.21 -15.13
N LYS A 94 -30.37 -15.03 -15.29
CA LYS A 94 -29.35 -16.06 -15.08
C LYS A 94 -28.87 -16.17 -13.63
N GLY A 95 -29.42 -15.38 -12.70
CA GLY A 95 -29.13 -15.49 -11.27
C GLY A 95 -28.04 -14.56 -10.73
N PHE A 96 -27.64 -13.53 -11.48
CA PHE A 96 -26.77 -12.46 -10.99
C PHE A 96 -27.58 -11.39 -10.26
N HIS A 97 -26.92 -10.67 -9.35
CA HIS A 97 -27.45 -9.41 -8.81
C HIS A 97 -26.94 -8.22 -9.66
N VAL A 98 -27.72 -7.14 -9.72
CA VAL A 98 -27.32 -5.89 -10.37
C VAL A 98 -27.31 -4.79 -9.31
N ALA A 99 -26.22 -4.04 -9.18
CA ALA A 99 -26.06 -3.02 -8.16
C ALA A 99 -25.72 -1.65 -8.75
N PHE A 100 -26.15 -0.59 -8.07
CA PHE A 100 -25.85 0.80 -8.44
C PHE A 100 -25.82 1.70 -7.21
N VAL A 101 -24.88 2.65 -7.20
CA VAL A 101 -24.87 3.77 -6.24
C VAL A 101 -24.71 5.06 -7.02
N ASN A 102 -25.60 6.02 -6.76
CA ASN A 102 -25.56 7.31 -7.40
C ASN A 102 -24.52 8.21 -6.73
N VAL A 103 -23.41 8.41 -7.42
CA VAL A 103 -22.41 9.43 -7.13
C VAL A 103 -22.10 10.24 -8.39
N ASP A 104 -23.09 10.39 -9.27
CA ASP A 104 -22.93 11.15 -10.49
C ASP A 104 -22.50 12.60 -10.18
N ASP A 105 -21.78 13.20 -11.13
CA ASP A 105 -21.12 14.50 -11.00
C ASP A 105 -20.02 14.59 -9.91
N GLN A 106 -19.58 13.44 -9.37
CA GLN A 106 -18.37 13.37 -8.54
C GLN A 106 -17.13 12.91 -9.34
N TYR A 107 -17.30 12.59 -10.63
CA TYR A 107 -16.26 12.32 -11.63
C TYR A 107 -15.19 11.28 -11.23
N GLY A 108 -15.53 10.32 -10.36
CA GLY A 108 -14.57 9.34 -9.84
C GLY A 108 -13.57 9.92 -8.84
N SER A 109 -13.91 11.03 -8.18
CA SER A 109 -13.09 11.67 -7.15
C SER A 109 -12.80 10.74 -5.97
N PRO A 110 -11.75 11.00 -5.18
CA PRO A 110 -11.48 10.24 -3.95
C PRO A 110 -12.70 10.13 -3.03
N TYR A 111 -13.53 11.17 -2.94
CA TYR A 111 -14.79 11.14 -2.20
C TYR A 111 -15.78 10.10 -2.77
N ALA A 112 -16.02 10.14 -4.09
CA ALA A 112 -16.90 9.18 -4.77
C ALA A 112 -16.44 7.73 -4.53
N LEU A 113 -15.13 7.50 -4.59
CA LEU A 113 -14.55 6.18 -4.42
C LEU A 113 -14.65 5.67 -2.97
N GLN A 114 -14.75 6.55 -1.98
CA GLN A 114 -15.06 6.17 -0.59
C GLN A 114 -16.52 5.73 -0.44
N VAL A 115 -17.47 6.39 -1.12
CA VAL A 115 -18.87 5.94 -1.17
C VAL A 115 -18.97 4.55 -1.82
N TRP A 116 -18.21 4.35 -2.90
CA TRP A 116 -18.07 3.03 -3.54
C TRP A 116 -17.49 1.99 -2.59
N ASP A 117 -16.41 2.29 -1.87
CA ASP A 117 -15.84 1.38 -0.86
C ASP A 117 -16.90 0.99 0.20
N ALA A 118 -17.71 1.93 0.69
CA ALA A 118 -18.79 1.64 1.64
C ALA A 118 -19.91 0.78 1.04
N PHE A 119 -20.29 1.02 -0.21
CA PHE A 119 -21.30 0.22 -0.90
C PHE A 119 -20.84 -1.22 -1.13
N TYR A 120 -19.61 -1.39 -1.63
CA TYR A 120 -18.99 -2.69 -1.83
C TYR A 120 -18.92 -3.48 -0.52
N GLN A 121 -18.48 -2.83 0.57
CA GLN A 121 -18.42 -3.47 1.89
C GLN A 121 -19.81 -3.93 2.35
N TYR A 122 -20.84 -3.11 2.18
CA TYR A 122 -22.21 -3.49 2.51
C TYR A 122 -22.68 -4.72 1.74
N LEU A 123 -22.52 -4.72 0.41
CA LEU A 123 -22.95 -5.83 -0.44
C LEU A 123 -22.21 -7.14 -0.12
N THR A 124 -20.89 -7.08 0.03
CA THR A 124 -20.08 -8.28 0.25
C THR A 124 -20.15 -8.81 1.68
N THR A 125 -20.34 -7.96 2.69
CA THR A 125 -20.34 -8.39 4.10
C THR A 125 -21.74 -8.58 4.68
N LYS A 126 -22.73 -7.77 4.28
CA LYS A 126 -24.10 -7.85 4.81
C LYS A 126 -25.04 -8.62 3.89
N GLN A 127 -24.85 -8.52 2.58
CA GLN A 127 -25.66 -9.23 1.59
C GLN A 127 -24.97 -10.49 1.04
N ALA A 128 -23.75 -10.78 1.49
CA ALA A 128 -22.97 -11.94 1.07
C ALA A 128 -22.79 -12.07 -0.45
N PHE A 129 -22.65 -10.93 -1.15
CA PHE A 129 -22.30 -10.91 -2.56
C PHE A 129 -20.87 -11.40 -2.78
N ALA A 130 -20.58 -11.92 -3.98
CA ALA A 130 -19.26 -12.39 -4.35
C ALA A 130 -18.18 -11.32 -4.08
N ALA A 131 -17.02 -11.73 -3.57
CA ALA A 131 -15.92 -10.79 -3.29
C ALA A 131 -15.36 -10.15 -4.57
N LYS A 132 -15.44 -10.84 -5.72
CA LYS A 132 -15.10 -10.26 -7.02
C LYS A 132 -16.35 -9.80 -7.75
N VAL A 133 -16.30 -8.58 -8.29
CA VAL A 133 -17.42 -7.91 -8.98
C VAL A 133 -17.10 -7.67 -10.45
N ALA A 134 -18.10 -7.81 -11.30
CA ALA A 134 -18.05 -7.29 -12.67
C ALA A 134 -18.43 -5.82 -12.65
N LEU A 135 -17.55 -4.94 -13.12
CA LEU A 135 -17.85 -3.52 -13.22
C LEU A 135 -18.40 -3.18 -14.58
N GLU A 136 -19.44 -2.35 -14.60
CA GLU A 136 -20.06 -1.84 -15.81
C GLU A 136 -20.06 -0.31 -15.82
N GLY A 137 -19.58 0.30 -16.90
CA GLY A 137 -19.55 1.76 -17.03
C GLY A 137 -20.00 2.25 -18.40
N VAL A 138 -20.82 3.30 -18.42
CA VAL A 138 -21.26 3.97 -19.65
C VAL A 138 -20.75 5.40 -19.65
N SER A 139 -20.08 5.82 -20.73
CA SER A 139 -19.61 7.20 -20.89
C SER A 139 -18.76 7.65 -19.69
N ARG A 140 -19.17 8.70 -18.97
CA ARG A 140 -18.50 9.17 -17.73
C ARG A 140 -18.35 8.10 -16.64
N GLY A 141 -19.15 7.03 -16.69
CA GLY A 141 -19.03 5.86 -15.83
C GLY A 141 -17.62 5.25 -15.82
N GLY A 142 -16.88 5.39 -16.94
CA GLY A 142 -15.47 4.96 -17.04
C GLY A 142 -14.56 5.59 -15.98
N LEU A 143 -14.81 6.84 -15.58
CA LEU A 143 -14.02 7.51 -14.52
C LEU A 143 -14.14 6.78 -13.17
N TYR A 144 -15.34 6.31 -12.83
CA TYR A 144 -15.61 5.61 -11.57
C TYR A 144 -15.12 4.17 -11.61
N VAL A 145 -15.45 3.45 -12.68
CA VAL A 145 -15.06 2.04 -12.87
C VAL A 145 -13.55 1.88 -12.76
N TYR A 146 -12.78 2.65 -13.52
CA TYR A 146 -11.32 2.57 -13.46
C TYR A 146 -10.73 3.23 -12.22
N GLY A 147 -11.34 4.31 -11.72
CA GLY A 147 -10.96 4.92 -10.46
C GLY A 147 -10.97 3.91 -9.31
N TRP A 148 -12.05 3.13 -9.20
CA TRP A 148 -12.20 2.12 -8.16
C TRP A 148 -11.38 0.85 -8.44
N ALA A 149 -11.38 0.36 -9.69
CA ALA A 149 -10.67 -0.88 -10.06
C ALA A 149 -9.16 -0.81 -9.83
N LYS A 150 -8.50 0.31 -10.18
CA LYS A 150 -7.06 0.48 -9.96
C LYS A 150 -6.65 0.49 -8.47
N ARG A 151 -7.61 0.82 -7.59
CA ARG A 151 -7.40 0.82 -6.13
C ARG A 151 -7.77 -0.50 -5.47
N ASN A 152 -8.44 -1.39 -6.21
CA ASN A 152 -8.96 -2.66 -5.72
C ASN A 152 -8.86 -3.77 -6.80
N PRO A 153 -7.69 -3.98 -7.42
CA PRO A 153 -7.57 -4.86 -8.59
C PRO A 153 -7.89 -6.33 -8.26
N ASP A 154 -7.71 -6.74 -7.01
CA ASP A 154 -8.03 -8.06 -6.48
C ASP A 154 -9.55 -8.35 -6.39
N LYS A 155 -10.38 -7.30 -6.43
CA LYS A 155 -11.83 -7.37 -6.27
C LYS A 155 -12.58 -7.38 -7.59
N ILE A 156 -11.90 -7.39 -8.73
CA ILE A 156 -12.54 -7.27 -10.04
C ILE A 156 -12.55 -8.63 -10.75
N SER A 157 -13.71 -9.06 -11.25
CA SER A 157 -13.81 -10.22 -12.13
C SER A 157 -13.60 -9.84 -13.60
N CYS A 158 -14.24 -8.77 -14.05
CA CYS A 158 -14.05 -8.14 -15.35
C CYS A 158 -14.57 -6.70 -15.37
N ILE A 159 -14.25 -5.96 -16.43
CA ILE A 159 -14.77 -4.62 -16.71
C ILE A 159 -15.44 -4.62 -18.08
N TYR A 160 -16.72 -4.27 -18.14
CA TYR A 160 -17.46 -4.01 -19.38
C TYR A 160 -17.77 -2.52 -19.45
N ASN A 161 -17.39 -1.85 -20.54
CA ASN A 161 -17.67 -0.43 -20.71
C ASN A 161 -18.22 -0.10 -22.09
N GLU A 162 -19.07 0.93 -22.13
CA GLU A 162 -19.61 1.50 -23.36
C GLU A 162 -19.17 2.96 -23.50
N ALA A 163 -18.51 3.28 -24.62
CA ALA A 163 -17.96 4.60 -24.92
C ALA A 163 -17.29 5.32 -23.72
N PRO A 164 -16.42 4.64 -22.95
CA PRO A 164 -16.00 5.16 -21.65
C PRO A 164 -15.11 6.39 -21.78
N VAL A 165 -15.39 7.39 -20.94
CA VAL A 165 -14.44 8.46 -20.67
C VAL A 165 -13.28 7.88 -19.89
N CYS A 166 -12.08 7.98 -20.46
CA CYS A 166 -10.85 7.50 -19.87
C CYS A 166 -9.84 8.63 -19.57
N ASN A 167 -10.13 9.87 -19.98
CA ASN A 167 -9.22 11.00 -19.85
C ASN A 167 -10.00 12.30 -19.60
N ILE A 168 -9.79 12.92 -18.43
CA ILE A 168 -10.53 14.12 -18.04
C ILE A 168 -10.22 15.33 -18.92
N GLN A 169 -9.05 15.35 -19.58
CA GLN A 169 -8.69 16.41 -20.53
C GLN A 169 -9.48 16.30 -21.84
N SER A 170 -9.92 15.10 -22.21
CA SER A 170 -10.84 14.86 -23.32
C SER A 170 -12.24 15.31 -22.91
N TRP A 171 -12.87 14.60 -21.98
CA TRP A 171 -14.14 14.98 -21.37
C TRP A 171 -14.02 14.93 -19.84
N PRO A 172 -14.49 15.95 -19.09
CA PRO A 172 -15.21 17.12 -19.57
C PRO A 172 -14.30 18.26 -20.07
N GLY A 173 -12.97 18.09 -20.05
CA GLY A 173 -12.04 19.21 -20.23
C GLY A 173 -12.06 19.92 -21.59
N GLY A 174 -12.32 19.22 -22.69
CA GLY A 174 -12.24 19.81 -24.04
C GLY A 174 -10.87 20.43 -24.33
N LYS A 175 -9.81 19.89 -23.72
CA LYS A 175 -8.42 20.38 -23.83
C LYS A 175 -7.63 19.65 -24.91
N LEU A 176 -8.26 18.69 -25.56
CA LEU A 176 -7.77 17.94 -26.72
C LEU A 176 -8.68 18.24 -27.92
N SER A 177 -9.10 17.24 -28.71
CA SER A 177 -9.98 17.40 -29.87
C SER A 177 -11.48 17.27 -29.54
N ALA A 178 -11.84 16.64 -28.42
CA ALA A 178 -13.21 16.59 -27.95
C ALA A 178 -13.76 18.00 -27.63
N PRO A 179 -15.07 18.27 -27.84
CA PRO A 179 -15.66 19.59 -27.56
C PRO A 179 -15.67 19.93 -26.05
N GLY A 180 -15.63 18.93 -25.17
CA GLY A 180 -15.71 19.09 -23.73
C GLY A 180 -17.03 19.70 -23.24
N ASP A 181 -17.03 20.14 -21.98
CA ASP A 181 -18.10 20.89 -21.35
C ASP A 181 -17.49 21.83 -20.29
N ALA A 182 -17.49 23.14 -20.57
CA ALA A 182 -16.84 24.12 -19.70
C ALA A 182 -17.45 24.21 -18.29
N ALA A 183 -18.76 23.97 -18.16
CA ALA A 183 -19.43 23.98 -16.86
C ALA A 183 -19.01 22.75 -16.04
N LEU A 184 -19.03 21.57 -16.65
CA LEU A 184 -18.62 20.33 -15.99
C LEU A 184 -17.10 20.30 -15.73
N TRP A 185 -16.27 20.92 -16.58
CA TRP A 185 -14.83 21.07 -16.31
C TRP A 185 -14.57 21.92 -15.07
N LYS A 186 -15.33 23.00 -14.88
CA LYS A 186 -15.26 23.83 -13.67
C LYS A 186 -15.77 23.07 -12.45
N GLN A 187 -16.85 22.29 -12.59
CA GLN A 187 -17.38 21.46 -11.51
C GLN A 187 -16.36 20.38 -11.09
N LEU A 188 -15.68 19.72 -12.04
CA LEU A 188 -14.64 18.74 -11.76
C LEU A 188 -13.52 19.35 -10.91
N GLN A 189 -13.04 20.54 -11.26
CA GLN A 189 -12.02 21.26 -10.48
C GLN A 189 -12.47 21.52 -9.04
N GLN A 190 -13.74 21.89 -8.84
CA GLN A 190 -14.32 22.10 -7.51
C GLN A 190 -14.41 20.81 -6.71
N VAL A 191 -14.90 19.72 -7.33
CA VAL A 191 -15.05 18.40 -6.71
C VAL A 191 -13.70 17.82 -6.30
N TYR A 192 -12.67 17.97 -7.12
CA TYR A 192 -11.33 17.48 -6.82
C TYR A 192 -10.53 18.44 -5.93
N HIS A 193 -11.02 19.66 -5.68
CA HIS A 193 -10.31 20.73 -4.98
C HIS A 193 -8.96 21.07 -5.62
N ILE A 194 -8.93 21.13 -6.96
CA ILE A 194 -7.72 21.41 -7.75
C ILE A 194 -7.90 22.60 -8.67
N THR A 195 -6.79 23.27 -8.99
CA THR A 195 -6.72 24.29 -10.04
C THR A 195 -6.79 23.64 -11.44
N GLU A 196 -7.06 24.45 -12.47
CA GLU A 196 -7.02 23.97 -13.85
C GLU A 196 -5.65 23.38 -14.23
N GLN A 197 -4.54 24.02 -13.82
CA GLN A 197 -3.20 23.49 -14.09
C GLN A 197 -2.99 22.12 -13.42
N GLN A 198 -3.42 21.97 -12.17
CA GLN A 198 -3.38 20.67 -11.49
C GLN A 198 -4.28 19.62 -12.16
N ALA A 199 -5.42 20.00 -12.74
CA ALA A 199 -6.28 19.11 -13.50
C ALA A 199 -5.64 18.67 -14.83
N LEU A 200 -4.92 19.57 -15.51
CA LEU A 200 -4.11 19.25 -16.70
C LEU A 200 -2.91 18.35 -16.34
N ASP A 201 -2.35 18.52 -15.15
CA ASP A 201 -1.24 17.70 -14.66
C ASP A 201 -1.69 16.40 -13.96
N TYR A 202 -3.00 16.15 -13.86
CA TYR A 202 -3.54 14.98 -13.16
C TYR A 202 -3.06 13.68 -13.82
N LYS A 203 -2.38 12.83 -13.03
CA LYS A 203 -1.75 11.57 -13.49
C LYS A 203 -2.46 10.31 -12.98
N ASP A 204 -3.74 10.42 -12.66
CA ASP A 204 -4.54 9.25 -12.25
C ASP A 204 -5.85 9.12 -13.03
N ASN A 205 -5.85 9.51 -14.30
CA ASN A 205 -6.96 9.20 -15.19
C ASN A 205 -7.12 7.67 -15.33
N PRO A 206 -8.26 7.18 -15.83
CA PRO A 206 -8.39 5.77 -16.23
C PRO A 206 -7.25 5.26 -17.13
N ILE A 207 -6.68 6.10 -18.01
CA ILE A 207 -5.52 5.75 -18.84
C ILE A 207 -4.19 5.63 -18.07
N ASP A 208 -4.11 6.04 -16.81
CA ASP A 208 -2.89 6.09 -15.99
C ASP A 208 -2.91 5.04 -14.86
N ASN A 209 -1.72 4.61 -14.38
CA ASN A 209 -1.52 3.70 -13.24
C ASN A 209 -2.25 2.34 -13.37
N LEU A 210 -2.19 1.75 -14.57
CA LEU A 210 -2.89 0.53 -14.94
C LEU A 210 -2.13 -0.77 -14.56
N ASP A 211 -0.91 -0.64 -14.06
CA ASP A 211 0.03 -1.73 -13.78
C ASP A 211 -0.51 -2.72 -12.74
N GLY A 212 -1.12 -2.23 -11.66
CA GLY A 212 -1.82 -3.05 -10.67
C GLY A 212 -2.92 -3.89 -11.28
N LEU A 213 -3.80 -3.26 -12.06
CA LEU A 213 -4.92 -3.94 -12.72
C LEU A 213 -4.43 -5.02 -13.71
N ALA A 214 -3.37 -4.70 -14.47
CA ALA A 214 -2.76 -5.61 -15.43
C ALA A 214 -2.03 -6.78 -14.76
N ALA A 215 -1.45 -6.57 -13.57
CA ALA A 215 -0.82 -7.62 -12.77
C ALA A 215 -1.85 -8.68 -12.30
N PHE A 216 -3.10 -8.27 -12.03
CA PHE A 216 -4.20 -9.17 -11.69
C PHE A 216 -4.91 -9.76 -12.91
N LYS A 217 -4.45 -9.44 -14.13
CA LYS A 217 -5.01 -9.93 -15.40
C LYS A 217 -6.52 -9.69 -15.53
N VAL A 218 -7.00 -8.55 -15.04
CA VAL A 218 -8.43 -8.22 -15.11
C VAL A 218 -8.86 -8.06 -16.58
N PRO A 219 -9.83 -8.84 -17.08
CA PRO A 219 -10.37 -8.69 -18.43
C PRO A 219 -11.11 -7.37 -18.59
N VAL A 220 -10.79 -6.64 -19.66
CA VAL A 220 -11.42 -5.37 -20.02
C VAL A 220 -12.10 -5.47 -21.38
N MET A 221 -13.34 -5.00 -21.48
CA MET A 221 -14.11 -4.95 -22.72
C MET A 221 -14.65 -3.54 -22.95
N HIS A 222 -14.31 -2.94 -24.07
CA HIS A 222 -14.86 -1.64 -24.50
C HIS A 222 -15.72 -1.82 -25.74
N ILE A 223 -16.99 -1.43 -25.64
CA ILE A 223 -17.91 -1.30 -26.77
C ILE A 223 -17.93 0.17 -27.19
N ILE A 224 -17.59 0.47 -28.43
CA ILE A 224 -17.37 1.85 -28.87
C ILE A 224 -18.08 2.17 -30.18
N GLY A 225 -18.62 3.37 -30.30
CA GLY A 225 -18.94 3.97 -31.58
C GLY A 225 -17.64 4.40 -32.27
N ILE A 226 -17.43 4.00 -33.53
CA ILE A 226 -16.16 4.28 -34.23
C ILE A 226 -15.93 5.78 -34.50
N ASN A 227 -17.02 6.56 -34.58
CA ASN A 227 -17.01 7.97 -34.93
C ASN A 227 -17.44 8.86 -33.75
N ASP A 228 -17.32 8.38 -32.51
CA ASP A 228 -17.66 9.14 -31.32
C ASP A 228 -16.85 10.45 -31.24
N LYS A 229 -17.56 11.59 -31.36
CA LYS A 229 -16.95 12.92 -31.26
C LYS A 229 -16.98 13.51 -29.86
N LEU A 230 -17.78 12.95 -28.95
CA LEU A 230 -17.89 13.45 -27.56
C LEU A 230 -16.83 12.83 -26.67
N VAL A 231 -16.55 11.54 -26.88
CA VAL A 231 -15.50 10.77 -26.21
C VAL A 231 -14.62 10.11 -27.29
N PRO A 232 -13.78 10.89 -27.99
CA PRO A 232 -12.97 10.36 -29.09
C PRO A 232 -12.12 9.18 -28.65
N ASN A 233 -12.21 8.07 -29.41
CA ASN A 233 -11.47 6.84 -29.11
C ASN A 233 -9.95 7.06 -29.05
N ALA A 234 -9.43 7.94 -29.89
CA ALA A 234 -8.01 8.30 -29.94
C ALA A 234 -7.50 8.95 -28.63
N GLU A 235 -8.38 9.52 -27.82
CA GLU A 235 -8.04 10.21 -26.56
C GLU A 235 -8.38 9.37 -25.32
N ASN A 236 -9.15 8.30 -25.50
CA ASN A 236 -9.71 7.47 -24.44
C ASN A 236 -9.36 5.99 -24.66
N THR A 237 -10.26 5.21 -25.27
CA THR A 237 -10.15 3.75 -25.45
C THR A 237 -8.83 3.30 -26.07
N ASN A 238 -8.35 3.97 -27.13
CA ASN A 238 -7.15 3.53 -27.84
C ASN A 238 -5.89 3.68 -26.98
N ILE A 239 -5.79 4.79 -26.24
CA ILE A 239 -4.66 5.03 -25.31
C ILE A 239 -4.71 4.02 -24.16
N LEU A 240 -5.90 3.80 -23.59
CA LEU A 240 -6.07 2.80 -22.53
C LEU A 240 -5.63 1.42 -23.00
N ALA A 241 -6.14 0.97 -24.15
CA ALA A 241 -5.83 -0.35 -24.70
C ALA A 241 -4.35 -0.52 -25.00
N GLN A 242 -3.71 0.48 -25.61
CA GLN A 242 -2.27 0.45 -25.87
C GLN A 242 -1.48 0.26 -24.56
N ARG A 243 -1.77 1.07 -23.54
CA ARG A 243 -1.05 1.04 -22.25
C ARG A 243 -1.34 -0.25 -21.48
N TYR A 244 -2.59 -0.67 -21.42
CA TYR A 244 -3.01 -1.87 -20.68
C TYR A 244 -2.44 -3.14 -21.29
N ASN A 245 -2.50 -3.27 -22.62
CA ASN A 245 -1.90 -4.41 -23.33
C ASN A 245 -0.37 -4.45 -23.19
N ALA A 246 0.30 -3.28 -23.20
CA ALA A 246 1.75 -3.21 -22.99
C ALA A 246 2.18 -3.68 -21.59
N LEU A 247 1.30 -3.52 -20.59
CA LEU A 247 1.48 -4.05 -19.23
C LEU A 247 1.07 -5.53 -19.12
N GLY A 248 0.60 -6.13 -20.21
CA GLY A 248 0.13 -7.52 -20.27
C GLY A 248 -1.28 -7.72 -19.72
N GLY A 249 -2.09 -6.66 -19.62
CA GLY A 249 -3.50 -6.72 -19.26
C GLY A 249 -4.36 -7.20 -20.45
N PRO A 250 -5.32 -8.11 -20.26
CA PRO A 250 -6.18 -8.60 -21.33
C PRO A 250 -7.31 -7.61 -21.66
N MET A 251 -7.37 -7.12 -22.90
CA MET A 251 -8.43 -6.22 -23.34
C MET A 251 -8.98 -6.52 -24.73
N MET A 252 -10.29 -6.31 -24.89
CA MET A 252 -11.03 -6.34 -26.15
C MET A 252 -11.66 -4.98 -26.45
N ILE A 253 -11.65 -4.58 -27.72
CA ILE A 253 -12.43 -3.44 -28.24
C ILE A 253 -13.41 -3.99 -29.28
N TYR A 254 -14.69 -3.67 -29.12
CA TYR A 254 -15.74 -3.97 -30.07
C TYR A 254 -16.27 -2.68 -30.73
N PRO A 255 -15.91 -2.41 -31.99
CA PRO A 255 -16.43 -1.28 -32.73
C PRO A 255 -17.85 -1.55 -33.23
N VAL A 256 -18.82 -0.74 -32.80
CA VAL A 256 -20.20 -0.77 -33.31
C VAL A 256 -20.28 0.03 -34.60
N THR A 257 -20.73 -0.63 -35.66
CA THR A 257 -20.87 -0.06 -37.01
C THR A 257 -22.29 -0.17 -37.57
N ALA A 258 -23.16 -0.94 -36.91
CA ALA A 258 -24.55 -1.13 -37.28
C ALA A 258 -25.50 -0.28 -36.41
N GLY A 259 -26.71 -0.05 -36.94
CA GLY A 259 -27.77 0.70 -36.26
C GLY A 259 -27.57 2.23 -36.21
N PRO A 260 -28.54 2.97 -35.65
CA PRO A 260 -28.47 4.42 -35.53
C PRO A 260 -27.26 4.87 -34.70
N GLN A 261 -26.51 5.84 -35.24
CA GLN A 261 -25.36 6.46 -34.57
C GLN A 261 -25.74 7.90 -34.21
N GLU A 262 -26.33 8.06 -33.03
CA GLU A 262 -26.87 9.31 -32.54
C GLU A 262 -25.84 10.06 -31.68
N LEU A 263 -26.16 11.32 -31.36
CA LEU A 263 -25.31 12.18 -30.53
C LEU A 263 -23.85 12.20 -30.99
N ASN A 264 -23.63 12.45 -32.28
CA ASN A 264 -22.32 12.44 -32.92
C ASN A 264 -21.55 11.11 -32.75
N GLY A 265 -22.25 9.98 -32.82
CA GLY A 265 -21.67 8.64 -32.72
C GLY A 265 -21.40 8.16 -31.30
N HIS A 266 -21.77 8.95 -30.28
CA HIS A 266 -21.64 8.55 -28.87
C HIS A 266 -22.75 7.57 -28.46
N HIS A 267 -23.95 7.70 -29.03
CA HIS A 267 -25.06 6.80 -28.79
C HIS A 267 -25.20 5.81 -29.94
N PHE A 268 -25.22 4.53 -29.60
CA PHE A 268 -25.32 3.41 -30.53
C PHE A 268 -26.10 2.28 -29.87
N PRO A 269 -26.78 1.38 -30.61
CA PRO A 269 -27.43 0.23 -30.02
C PRO A 269 -26.41 -0.84 -29.60
N ILE A 270 -26.76 -1.63 -28.58
CA ILE A 270 -26.07 -2.87 -28.25
C ILE A 270 -26.76 -4.02 -28.98
N GLU A 271 -26.17 -4.46 -30.09
CA GLU A 271 -26.60 -5.69 -30.75
C GLU A 271 -26.15 -6.90 -29.92
N HIS A 272 -27.00 -7.93 -29.88
CA HIS A 272 -26.72 -9.19 -29.21
C HIS A 272 -26.29 -9.05 -27.73
N PRO A 273 -27.10 -8.39 -26.86
CA PRO A 273 -26.77 -8.20 -25.45
C PRO A 273 -26.50 -9.51 -24.71
N GLU A 274 -27.05 -10.64 -25.18
CA GLU A 274 -26.77 -11.97 -24.66
C GLU A 274 -25.29 -12.34 -24.68
N ARG A 275 -24.53 -11.92 -25.69
CA ARG A 275 -23.10 -12.23 -25.83
C ARG A 275 -22.28 -11.55 -24.73
N TRP A 276 -22.60 -10.30 -24.44
CA TRP A 276 -21.92 -9.52 -23.40
C TRP A 276 -22.26 -10.05 -22.01
N ALA A 277 -23.54 -10.40 -21.78
CA ALA A 277 -23.98 -11.05 -20.55
C ALA A 277 -23.28 -12.41 -20.33
N ASP A 278 -23.17 -13.24 -21.36
CA ASP A 278 -22.46 -14.53 -21.28
C ASP A 278 -20.98 -14.38 -20.95
N MET A 279 -20.32 -13.35 -21.50
CA MET A 279 -18.92 -13.08 -21.21
C MET A 279 -18.71 -12.57 -19.78
N ILE A 280 -19.56 -11.64 -19.30
CA ILE A 280 -19.54 -11.19 -17.89
C ILE A 280 -19.74 -12.39 -16.95
N MET A 281 -20.70 -13.26 -17.28
CA MET A 281 -20.96 -14.47 -16.52
C MET A 281 -19.75 -15.41 -16.52
N GLY A 282 -19.12 -15.66 -17.68
CA GLY A 282 -17.96 -16.54 -17.80
C GLY A 282 -16.74 -16.07 -17.02
N TYR A 283 -16.56 -14.77 -16.80
CA TYR A 283 -15.50 -14.23 -15.95
C TYR A 283 -15.84 -14.21 -14.45
N SER A 284 -17.12 -14.21 -14.10
CA SER A 284 -17.59 -13.99 -12.72
C SER A 284 -18.13 -15.25 -12.05
N TYR A 285 -18.42 -16.31 -12.80
CA TYR A 285 -19.01 -17.56 -12.31
C TYR A 285 -18.31 -18.80 -12.93
N PRO A 286 -18.08 -19.90 -12.16
CA PRO A 286 -18.40 -20.08 -10.74
C PRO A 286 -17.59 -19.16 -9.82
N VAL A 287 -18.21 -18.67 -8.76
CA VAL A 287 -17.57 -17.78 -7.79
C VAL A 287 -16.47 -18.55 -7.05
N LYS A 288 -15.22 -18.09 -7.19
CA LYS A 288 -14.08 -18.68 -6.50
C LYS A 288 -14.00 -18.15 -5.06
N LYS A 289 -13.84 -19.06 -4.10
CA LYS A 289 -13.61 -18.69 -2.71
C LYS A 289 -12.21 -18.09 -2.54
N VAL A 290 -12.16 -16.86 -2.04
CA VAL A 290 -10.92 -16.16 -1.69
C VAL A 290 -10.77 -16.09 -0.17
N LEU A 291 -9.54 -16.21 0.32
CA LEU A 291 -9.23 -16.07 1.74
C LEU A 291 -9.30 -14.58 2.13
N PRO A 292 -10.01 -14.23 3.21
CA PRO A 292 -10.21 -12.84 3.58
C PRO A 292 -8.94 -12.24 4.22
N TYR A 293 -8.67 -10.98 3.92
CA TYR A 293 -7.52 -10.25 4.49
C TYR A 293 -7.55 -10.16 6.02
N THR A 294 -8.75 -10.20 6.61
CA THR A 294 -8.98 -10.08 8.06
C THR A 294 -8.39 -11.23 8.87
N ASP A 295 -8.07 -12.36 8.25
CA ASP A 295 -7.51 -13.53 8.93
C ASP A 295 -6.00 -13.36 9.22
N TYR A 296 -5.37 -12.33 8.66
CA TYR A 296 -3.91 -12.15 8.67
C TYR A 296 -3.43 -10.95 9.48
N PHE A 297 -4.31 -10.31 10.25
CA PHE A 297 -3.92 -9.24 11.15
C PHE A 297 -4.70 -9.26 12.46
N ILE A 298 -4.11 -8.65 13.49
CA ILE A 298 -4.72 -8.47 14.80
C ILE A 298 -4.70 -6.97 15.12
N THR A 299 -5.85 -6.39 15.42
CA THR A 299 -5.99 -4.94 15.65
C THR A 299 -5.49 -4.49 17.03
N ARG A 300 -5.59 -5.33 18.06
CA ARG A 300 -5.24 -5.01 19.46
C ARG A 300 -5.82 -3.66 19.91
N SER A 301 -4.98 -2.72 20.34
CA SER A 301 -5.43 -1.38 20.80
C SER A 301 -5.83 -0.46 19.63
N GLY A 302 -5.67 -0.91 18.38
CA GLY A 302 -6.00 -0.16 17.17
C GLY A 302 -5.11 1.05 16.93
N LEU A 303 -5.65 2.05 16.24
CA LEU A 303 -4.92 3.22 15.70
C LEU A 303 -5.62 4.53 16.01
N ALA A 304 -6.17 4.65 17.23
CA ALA A 304 -7.07 5.75 17.61
C ALA A 304 -6.35 7.11 17.61
N ASN A 305 -5.07 7.13 18.01
CA ASN A 305 -4.31 8.37 18.08
C ASN A 305 -4.02 8.91 16.67
N SER A 306 -3.60 8.02 15.77
CA SER A 306 -3.38 8.34 14.35
C SER A 306 -4.67 8.80 13.70
N LEU A 307 -5.78 8.07 13.90
CA LEU A 307 -7.09 8.46 13.38
C LEU A 307 -7.50 9.84 13.87
N SER A 308 -7.30 10.13 15.16
CA SER A 308 -7.62 11.44 15.73
C SER A 308 -6.78 12.57 15.10
N VAL A 309 -5.47 12.36 14.92
CA VAL A 309 -4.59 13.33 14.26
C VAL A 309 -5.00 13.53 12.80
N PHE A 310 -5.25 12.44 12.07
CA PHE A 310 -5.65 12.52 10.66
C PHE A 310 -7.01 13.19 10.52
N SER A 311 -7.96 12.92 11.42
CA SER A 311 -9.30 13.53 11.38
C SER A 311 -9.32 15.01 11.76
N ALA A 312 -8.29 15.51 12.44
CA ALA A 312 -8.17 16.92 12.82
C ALA A 312 -7.77 17.86 11.66
N GLY A 313 -7.30 17.33 10.52
CA GLY A 313 -7.16 18.11 9.27
C GLY A 313 -6.02 19.12 9.25
N LYS A 314 -4.90 18.86 9.93
CA LYS A 314 -3.76 19.80 9.97
C LYS A 314 -2.51 19.19 9.33
N LYS A 315 -1.66 18.58 10.14
CA LYS A 315 -0.40 17.98 9.72
C LYS A 315 -0.26 16.65 10.42
N ALA A 316 0.16 15.64 9.67
CA ALA A 316 0.44 14.32 10.21
C ALA A 316 1.71 13.75 9.59
N THR A 317 2.48 13.02 10.39
CA THR A 317 3.70 12.37 9.91
C THR A 317 3.56 10.86 10.02
N VAL A 318 3.85 10.17 8.91
CA VAL A 318 3.83 8.70 8.83
C VAL A 318 5.20 8.19 8.44
N ALA A 319 5.76 7.29 9.23
CA ALA A 319 7.07 6.70 8.99
C ALA A 319 6.98 5.23 8.58
N PHE A 320 7.86 4.81 7.68
CA PHE A 320 7.98 3.42 7.23
C PHE A 320 9.39 2.93 7.47
N LEU A 321 9.59 2.22 8.58
CA LEU A 321 10.88 1.71 9.03
C LEU A 321 11.01 0.25 8.61
N GLY A 322 11.94 -0.03 7.70
CA GLY A 322 12.14 -1.41 7.25
C GLY A 322 13.36 -1.66 6.39
N GLY A 323 13.40 -2.87 5.82
CA GLY A 323 14.44 -3.34 4.89
C GLY A 323 14.22 -2.93 3.42
N SER A 324 14.73 -3.76 2.49
CA SER A 324 14.66 -3.51 1.04
C SER A 324 13.23 -3.54 0.48
N ILE A 325 12.35 -4.39 1.02
CA ILE A 325 10.94 -4.45 0.59
C ILE A 325 10.20 -3.15 0.97
N THR A 326 10.59 -2.49 2.07
CA THR A 326 10.05 -1.17 2.47
C THR A 326 10.67 -0.01 1.69
N TYR A 327 11.94 -0.17 1.26
CA TYR A 327 12.64 0.80 0.41
C TYR A 327 12.08 0.85 -1.02
N ASN A 328 11.80 -0.32 -1.60
CA ASN A 328 11.30 -0.42 -2.96
C ASN A 328 9.91 0.24 -3.13
N PRO A 329 9.61 0.81 -4.31
CA PRO A 329 8.29 1.36 -4.59
C PRO A 329 7.23 0.26 -4.62
N GLY A 330 6.00 0.60 -4.22
CA GLY A 330 4.85 -0.29 -4.31
C GLY A 330 3.84 -0.03 -3.20
N TRP A 331 3.76 -0.95 -2.23
CA TRP A 331 2.75 -0.91 -1.16
C TRP A 331 2.79 0.40 -0.36
N ARG A 332 3.99 0.96 -0.11
CA ARG A 332 4.18 2.14 0.73
C ARG A 332 3.62 3.41 0.09
N GLU A 333 3.88 3.61 -1.20
CA GLU A 333 3.33 4.69 -2.00
C GLU A 333 1.81 4.59 -2.07
N LYS A 334 1.27 3.36 -2.21
CA LYS A 334 -0.16 3.11 -2.22
C LYS A 334 -0.82 3.41 -0.88
N ILE A 335 -0.20 3.04 0.24
CA ILE A 335 -0.68 3.45 1.58
C ILE A 335 -0.63 4.97 1.75
N SER A 336 0.46 5.62 1.30
CA SER A 336 0.59 7.07 1.37
C SER A 336 -0.54 7.76 0.60
N ARG A 337 -0.81 7.28 -0.62
CA ARG A 337 -1.90 7.75 -1.47
C ARG A 337 -3.28 7.49 -0.84
N TYR A 338 -3.52 6.29 -0.33
CA TYR A 338 -4.76 5.97 0.36
C TYR A 338 -5.03 6.89 1.56
N LEU A 339 -4.00 7.22 2.35
CA LEU A 339 -4.16 8.16 3.46
C LEU A 339 -4.47 9.58 2.99
N ILE A 340 -3.80 10.08 1.94
CA ILE A 340 -4.13 11.38 1.34
C ILE A 340 -5.59 11.39 0.85
N GLU A 341 -6.00 10.34 0.14
CA GLU A 341 -7.35 10.23 -0.43
C GLU A 341 -8.45 10.07 0.63
N ARG A 342 -8.16 9.37 1.73
CA ARG A 342 -9.11 9.18 2.85
C ARG A 342 -9.22 10.43 3.73
N PHE A 343 -8.15 11.21 3.84
CA PHE A 343 -8.03 12.36 4.75
C PHE A 343 -7.59 13.64 4.00
N PRO A 344 -8.37 14.13 3.02
CA PRO A 344 -7.93 15.14 2.04
C PRO A 344 -7.58 16.51 2.63
N LEU A 345 -8.05 16.84 3.84
CA LEU A 345 -7.70 18.09 4.52
C LEU A 345 -6.42 17.97 5.38
N THR A 346 -5.80 16.78 5.50
CA THR A 346 -4.52 16.62 6.21
C THR A 346 -3.34 16.71 5.26
N SER A 347 -2.40 17.59 5.60
CA SER A 347 -1.09 17.60 4.95
C SER A 347 -0.20 16.52 5.58
N PHE A 348 0.15 15.50 4.78
CA PHE A 348 0.99 14.40 5.23
C PHE A 348 2.48 14.62 4.93
N HIS A 349 3.34 14.33 5.90
CA HIS A 349 4.76 14.11 5.70
C HIS A 349 5.07 12.62 5.81
N PHE A 350 5.56 12.01 4.73
CA PHE A 350 5.91 10.59 4.70
C PHE A 350 7.43 10.39 4.84
N ILE A 351 7.86 9.73 5.91
CA ILE A 351 9.26 9.39 6.14
C ILE A 351 9.54 8.01 5.55
N GLN A 352 10.39 7.96 4.52
CA GLN A 352 10.78 6.75 3.81
C GLN A 352 12.04 6.15 4.45
N ALA A 353 11.89 5.55 5.62
CA ALA A 353 12.99 5.00 6.39
C ALA A 353 13.29 3.52 6.05
N GLY A 354 13.06 3.10 4.80
CA GLY A 354 13.49 1.80 4.30
C GLY A 354 14.97 1.83 3.92
N ILE A 355 15.77 0.88 4.40
CA ILE A 355 17.16 0.73 3.95
C ILE A 355 17.43 -0.74 3.61
N PRO A 356 17.88 -1.05 2.38
CA PRO A 356 18.15 -2.42 1.98
C PRO A 356 19.07 -3.17 2.95
N SER A 357 18.73 -4.44 3.19
CA SER A 357 19.47 -5.39 4.05
C SER A 357 19.42 -5.14 5.55
N LEU A 358 18.76 -4.08 6.03
CA LEU A 358 18.69 -3.78 7.46
C LEU A 358 17.45 -4.41 8.13
N GLY A 359 17.67 -5.10 9.26
CA GLY A 359 16.64 -5.62 10.17
C GLY A 359 16.54 -4.86 11.51
N SER A 360 16.00 -5.49 12.55
CA SER A 360 15.61 -4.84 13.81
C SER A 360 16.77 -4.21 14.56
N VAL A 361 17.94 -4.86 14.61
CA VAL A 361 19.14 -4.32 15.28
C VAL A 361 19.57 -2.98 14.66
N PRO A 362 19.87 -2.88 13.35
CA PRO A 362 20.16 -1.59 12.74
C PRO A 362 19.02 -0.58 12.90
N HIS A 363 17.76 -1.02 12.83
CA HIS A 363 16.59 -0.14 13.02
C HIS A 363 16.60 0.51 14.40
N ALA A 364 16.89 -0.25 15.47
CA ALA A 364 16.97 0.28 16.83
C ALA A 364 18.03 1.38 16.99
N PHE A 365 19.20 1.25 16.34
CA PHE A 365 20.27 2.25 16.45
C PHE A 365 20.11 3.45 15.53
N ARG A 366 19.35 3.32 14.43
CA ARG A 366 19.16 4.41 13.45
C ARG A 366 17.85 5.16 13.63
N LEU A 367 16.93 4.64 14.45
CA LEU A 367 15.58 5.20 14.64
C LEU A 367 15.61 6.71 14.95
N GLN A 368 16.52 7.14 15.81
CA GLN A 368 16.68 8.55 16.13
C GLN A 368 16.96 9.38 14.87
N ARG A 369 18.03 9.06 14.14
CA ARG A 369 18.48 9.81 12.95
C ARG A 369 17.48 9.75 11.81
N ASP A 370 16.95 8.56 11.52
CA ASP A 370 16.21 8.30 10.28
C ASP A 370 14.71 8.56 10.42
N VAL A 371 14.18 8.68 11.64
CA VAL A 371 12.74 8.85 11.90
C VAL A 371 12.47 9.99 12.88
N LEU A 372 13.08 9.96 14.08
CA LEU A 372 12.67 10.85 15.17
C LEU A 372 13.27 12.26 15.08
N ASP A 373 14.41 12.43 14.42
CA ASP A 373 15.03 13.75 14.18
C ASP A 373 14.22 14.59 13.19
N SER A 374 13.37 13.96 12.37
CA SER A 374 12.40 14.65 11.50
C SER A 374 11.23 15.28 12.27
N GLY A 375 11.13 15.06 13.58
CA GLY A 375 10.13 15.63 14.46
C GLY A 375 9.05 14.63 14.91
N LYS A 376 7.86 15.14 15.21
CA LYS A 376 6.74 14.31 15.70
C LYS A 376 6.28 13.34 14.60
N VAL A 377 6.26 12.05 14.93
CA VAL A 377 5.70 10.97 14.10
C VAL A 377 4.42 10.46 14.76
N ASP A 378 3.33 10.37 13.98
CA ASP A 378 2.00 10.01 14.48
C ASP A 378 1.69 8.52 14.24
N LEU A 379 2.15 7.97 13.12
CA LEU A 379 2.02 6.56 12.76
C LEU A 379 3.36 6.02 12.25
N MET A 380 3.78 4.85 12.72
CA MET A 380 4.97 4.17 12.23
C MET A 380 4.67 2.72 11.85
N PHE A 381 5.04 2.33 10.63
CA PHE A 381 5.09 0.93 10.20
C PHE A 381 6.50 0.39 10.44
N VAL A 382 6.60 -0.81 11.02
CA VAL A 382 7.87 -1.49 11.32
C VAL A 382 7.88 -2.89 10.72
N GLU A 383 8.89 -3.18 9.90
CA GLU A 383 9.11 -4.52 9.32
C GLU A 383 10.60 -4.88 9.31
N ALA A 384 10.93 -6.07 9.83
CA ALA A 384 12.32 -6.56 9.92
C ALA A 384 12.44 -8.08 9.74
N ALA A 385 11.34 -8.81 9.57
CA ALA A 385 11.29 -10.26 9.78
C ALA A 385 12.10 -11.03 8.73
N VAL A 386 12.14 -10.55 7.48
CA VAL A 386 12.95 -11.17 6.42
C VAL A 386 14.44 -10.89 6.61
N ASN A 387 14.80 -9.71 7.11
CA ASN A 387 16.19 -9.33 7.31
C ASN A 387 16.81 -9.95 8.56
N ASP A 388 16.05 -10.07 9.65
CA ASP A 388 16.57 -10.64 10.90
C ASP A 388 16.95 -12.12 10.75
N ASN A 389 16.21 -12.87 9.94
CA ASN A 389 16.57 -14.25 9.61
C ASN A 389 17.88 -14.33 8.81
N VAL A 390 18.00 -13.54 7.74
CA VAL A 390 19.19 -13.51 6.87
C VAL A 390 20.43 -13.04 7.63
N ASN A 391 20.26 -12.12 8.59
CA ASN A 391 21.36 -11.63 9.41
C ASN A 391 21.77 -12.60 10.53
N GLY A 392 21.12 -13.77 10.64
CA GLY A 392 21.47 -14.80 11.63
C GLY A 392 21.23 -14.37 13.07
N LEU A 393 20.30 -13.43 13.31
CA LEU A 393 20.04 -12.92 14.65
C LEU A 393 19.37 -13.98 15.53
N ASP A 394 19.86 -14.10 16.76
CA ASP A 394 19.20 -14.91 17.78
C ASP A 394 17.93 -14.22 18.30
N SER A 395 17.03 -15.04 18.86
CA SER A 395 15.73 -14.58 19.34
C SER A 395 15.81 -13.49 20.41
N LEU A 396 16.77 -13.59 21.34
CA LEU A 396 16.88 -12.63 22.44
C LEU A 396 17.32 -11.26 21.95
N THR A 397 18.30 -11.24 21.03
CA THR A 397 18.77 -10.00 20.40
C THR A 397 17.68 -9.34 19.55
N GLU A 398 16.95 -10.11 18.76
CA GLU A 398 15.80 -9.62 17.99
C GLU A 398 14.73 -8.99 18.90
N VAL A 399 14.33 -9.69 19.97
CA VAL A 399 13.36 -9.17 20.96
C VAL A 399 13.84 -7.88 21.63
N ARG A 400 15.12 -7.80 22.02
CA ARG A 400 15.71 -6.58 22.59
C ARG A 400 15.68 -5.40 21.62
N ALA A 401 15.93 -5.66 20.34
CA ALA A 401 15.93 -4.64 19.30
C ALA A 401 14.51 -4.16 18.97
N LEU A 402 13.57 -5.08 18.72
CA LEU A 402 12.17 -4.77 18.46
C LEU A 402 11.51 -4.02 19.64
N GLU A 403 11.74 -4.48 20.87
CA GLU A 403 11.30 -3.76 22.06
C GLU A 403 11.94 -2.37 22.17
N GLY A 404 13.23 -2.27 21.85
CA GLY A 404 13.96 -1.00 21.80
C GLY A 404 13.31 0.01 20.86
N ILE A 405 13.00 -0.41 19.62
CA ILE A 405 12.32 0.42 18.62
C ILE A 405 10.99 0.96 19.17
N VAL A 406 10.14 0.07 19.69
CA VAL A 406 8.81 0.45 20.22
C VAL A 406 8.94 1.43 21.37
N ARG A 407 9.82 1.14 22.34
CA ARG A 407 9.98 1.98 23.54
C ARG A 407 10.62 3.32 23.22
N HIS A 408 11.57 3.38 22.30
CA HIS A 408 12.20 4.64 21.87
C HIS A 408 11.20 5.51 21.13
N ALA A 409 10.44 4.93 20.19
CA ALA A 409 9.36 5.61 19.50
C ALA A 409 8.31 6.19 20.46
N LYS A 410 7.83 5.37 21.42
CA LYS A 410 6.85 5.79 22.43
C LYS A 410 7.43 6.77 23.46
N LYS A 411 8.74 6.77 23.71
CA LYS A 411 9.41 7.79 24.53
C LYS A 411 9.43 9.14 23.81
N ALA A 412 9.66 9.15 22.50
CA ALA A 412 9.65 10.37 21.70
C ALA A 412 8.24 10.93 21.51
N ASN A 413 7.24 10.07 21.28
CA ASN A 413 5.83 10.44 21.25
C ASN A 413 4.97 9.31 21.86
N PRO A 414 4.46 9.49 23.10
CA PRO A 414 3.59 8.49 23.75
C PRO A 414 2.31 8.14 22.97
N LEU A 415 1.88 9.05 22.09
CA LEU A 415 0.69 8.90 21.24
C LEU A 415 1.00 8.33 19.85
N MET A 416 2.25 8.03 19.51
CA MET A 416 2.60 7.45 18.21
C MET A 416 2.00 6.05 18.10
N ASP A 417 1.13 5.78 17.15
CA ASP A 417 0.70 4.40 16.90
C ASP A 417 1.74 3.67 16.05
N ILE A 418 1.84 2.36 16.26
CA ILE A 418 2.85 1.53 15.61
C ILE A 418 2.16 0.29 15.05
N VAL A 419 2.38 -0.01 13.78
CA VAL A 419 1.95 -1.25 13.13
C VAL A 419 3.17 -2.14 12.92
N MET A 420 3.16 -3.32 13.53
CA MET A 420 4.20 -4.33 13.31
C MET A 420 3.82 -5.22 12.13
N MET A 421 4.73 -5.42 11.19
CA MET A 421 4.49 -6.24 10.01
C MET A 421 5.58 -7.28 9.87
N SER A 422 5.26 -8.37 9.18
CA SER A 422 6.24 -9.40 8.84
C SER A 422 6.06 -9.88 7.41
N PHE A 423 7.02 -9.57 6.54
CA PHE A 423 7.01 -10.00 5.14
C PHE A 423 7.35 -11.49 4.98
N VAL A 424 7.02 -12.01 3.80
CA VAL A 424 7.24 -13.40 3.41
C VAL A 424 8.63 -13.60 2.81
N ASP A 425 9.19 -14.78 3.00
CA ASP A 425 10.31 -15.31 2.22
C ASP A 425 10.10 -16.83 2.01
N PRO A 426 10.87 -17.48 1.11
CA PRO A 426 10.75 -18.92 0.88
C PRO A 426 10.94 -19.80 2.14
N ASP A 427 11.78 -19.39 3.10
CA ASP A 427 11.98 -20.13 4.35
C ASP A 427 10.73 -20.08 5.23
N LYS A 428 10.08 -18.92 5.32
CA LYS A 428 8.82 -18.73 6.06
C LYS A 428 7.68 -19.50 5.42
N ILE A 429 7.60 -19.53 4.08
CA ILE A 429 6.62 -20.37 3.35
C ILE A 429 6.83 -21.85 3.71
N ARG A 430 8.08 -22.32 3.64
CA ARG A 430 8.43 -23.71 4.01
C ARG A 430 8.04 -24.02 5.47
N ASP A 431 8.36 -23.13 6.40
CA ASP A 431 8.02 -23.30 7.81
C ASP A 431 6.50 -23.42 8.00
N TYR A 432 5.70 -22.51 7.41
CA TYR A 432 4.24 -22.57 7.49
C TYR A 432 3.64 -23.83 6.85
N ASN A 433 4.14 -24.25 5.69
CA ASN A 433 3.71 -25.50 5.05
C ASN A 433 4.02 -26.73 5.92
N ASN A 434 5.06 -26.66 6.76
CA ASN A 434 5.40 -27.66 7.76
C ASN A 434 4.70 -27.43 9.12
N ARG A 435 3.65 -26.60 9.16
CA ARG A 435 2.87 -26.26 10.37
C ARG A 435 3.72 -25.65 11.50
N LYS A 436 4.83 -25.00 11.15
CA LYS A 436 5.75 -24.33 12.07
C LYS A 436 5.61 -22.83 11.89
N THR A 437 5.33 -22.11 12.97
CA THR A 437 5.41 -20.64 12.95
C THR A 437 6.88 -20.21 12.93
N PRO A 438 7.34 -19.40 11.95
CA PRO A 438 8.71 -18.91 11.91
C PRO A 438 9.05 -18.07 13.15
N LEU A 439 10.32 -18.11 13.55
CA LEU A 439 10.79 -17.45 14.79
C LEU A 439 10.54 -15.95 14.77
N GLN A 440 10.87 -15.28 13.67
CA GLN A 440 10.74 -13.82 13.56
C GLN A 440 9.28 -13.38 13.67
N ILE A 441 8.34 -14.20 13.16
CA ILE A 441 6.90 -13.94 13.35
C ILE A 441 6.52 -14.04 14.83
N LYS A 442 7.01 -15.06 15.55
CA LYS A 442 6.75 -15.19 16.99
C LYS A 442 7.28 -13.98 17.77
N ASN A 443 8.46 -13.49 17.42
CA ASN A 443 9.09 -12.35 18.09
C ASN A 443 8.35 -11.04 17.79
N HIS A 444 7.96 -10.81 16.54
CA HIS A 444 7.09 -9.68 16.17
C HIS A 444 5.75 -9.71 16.94
N GLU A 445 5.08 -10.87 16.97
CA GLU A 445 3.80 -11.03 17.69
C GLU A 445 3.94 -10.92 19.21
N LEU A 446 5.06 -11.37 19.79
CA LEU A 446 5.37 -11.20 21.21
C LEU A 446 5.44 -9.72 21.58
N ILE A 447 6.19 -8.92 20.81
CA ILE A 447 6.31 -7.48 21.04
C ILE A 447 4.97 -6.78 20.79
N ALA A 448 4.31 -7.07 19.67
CA ALA A 448 3.01 -6.48 19.36
C ALA A 448 1.96 -6.79 20.43
N GLY A 449 1.93 -8.03 20.93
CA GLY A 449 1.07 -8.47 22.04
C GLY A 449 1.34 -7.70 23.33
N HIS A 450 2.60 -7.63 23.76
CA HIS A 450 2.98 -6.98 25.00
C HIS A 450 2.67 -5.48 25.02
N TYR A 451 2.87 -4.80 23.89
CA TYR A 451 2.63 -3.36 23.76
C TYR A 451 1.25 -3.00 23.19
N GLY A 452 0.39 -4.00 22.93
CA GLY A 452 -0.95 -3.80 22.41
C GLY A 452 -1.00 -3.19 21.00
N LEU A 453 0.02 -3.45 20.18
CA LEU A 453 0.18 -2.88 18.83
C LEU A 453 -0.57 -3.69 17.78
N PRO A 454 -1.24 -3.06 16.80
CA PRO A 454 -1.69 -3.77 15.62
C PRO A 454 -0.53 -4.53 14.96
N SER A 455 -0.80 -5.75 14.48
CA SER A 455 0.18 -6.52 13.71
C SER A 455 -0.40 -7.20 12.48
N ILE A 456 0.45 -7.40 11.47
CA ILE A 456 0.11 -8.04 10.20
C ILE A 456 1.11 -9.16 9.88
N ASN A 457 0.58 -10.33 9.58
CA ASN A 457 1.34 -11.51 9.20
C ASN A 457 1.23 -11.79 7.69
N LEU A 458 1.93 -10.99 6.90
CA LEU A 458 1.95 -11.10 5.43
C LEU A 458 2.64 -12.40 4.98
N ALA A 459 3.54 -12.96 5.78
CA ALA A 459 4.13 -14.26 5.53
C ALA A 459 3.09 -15.39 5.52
N LYS A 460 2.19 -15.41 6.51
CA LYS A 460 1.11 -16.40 6.58
C LYS A 460 0.07 -16.17 5.49
N GLU A 461 -0.28 -14.92 5.20
CA GLU A 461 -1.20 -14.59 4.12
C GLU A 461 -0.74 -15.15 2.79
N VAL A 462 0.49 -14.80 2.37
CA VAL A 462 1.03 -15.23 1.10
C VAL A 462 1.07 -16.76 1.03
N THR A 463 1.50 -17.42 2.10
CA THR A 463 1.56 -18.89 2.15
C THR A 463 0.17 -19.52 1.99
N ASP A 464 -0.82 -19.07 2.75
CA ASP A 464 -2.16 -19.65 2.71
C ASP A 464 -2.85 -19.38 1.36
N LYS A 465 -2.69 -18.19 0.78
CA LYS A 465 -3.24 -17.85 -0.54
C LYS A 465 -2.57 -18.59 -1.69
N LEU A 466 -1.27 -18.88 -1.59
CA LEU A 466 -0.58 -19.80 -2.52
C LEU A 466 -1.17 -21.21 -2.42
N ASN A 467 -1.37 -21.70 -1.21
CA ASN A 467 -1.97 -23.02 -0.96
C ASN A 467 -3.45 -23.10 -1.39
N ASN A 468 -4.16 -21.96 -1.40
CA ASN A 468 -5.52 -21.83 -1.93
C ASN A 468 -5.55 -21.55 -3.45
N HIS A 469 -4.40 -21.59 -4.13
CA HIS A 469 -4.28 -21.35 -5.57
C HIS A 469 -4.85 -20.01 -6.05
N GLU A 470 -4.76 -18.96 -5.22
CA GLU A 470 -5.20 -17.61 -5.59
C GLU A 470 -4.22 -16.91 -6.53
N PHE A 471 -2.93 -17.29 -6.47
CA PHE A 471 -1.86 -16.81 -7.34
C PHE A 471 -0.67 -17.77 -7.34
N SER A 472 0.34 -17.48 -8.17
CA SER A 472 1.60 -18.22 -8.28
C SER A 472 2.78 -17.43 -7.73
N TRP A 473 3.63 -18.12 -6.96
CA TRP A 473 4.93 -17.55 -6.56
C TRP A 473 5.81 -17.25 -7.78
N GLN A 474 5.88 -18.16 -8.75
CA GLN A 474 6.78 -18.02 -9.90
C GLN A 474 6.38 -16.88 -10.85
N TYR A 475 5.08 -16.70 -11.08
CA TYR A 475 4.58 -15.82 -12.13
C TYR A 475 4.08 -14.47 -11.60
N ASP A 476 3.36 -14.50 -10.48
CA ASP A 476 2.67 -13.31 -9.97
C ASP A 476 3.52 -12.63 -8.90
N PHE A 477 3.98 -13.38 -7.89
CA PHE A 477 4.79 -12.84 -6.80
C PHE A 477 6.26 -12.63 -7.20
N LYS A 478 6.78 -13.53 -8.05
CA LYS A 478 8.13 -13.68 -8.60
C LYS A 478 9.22 -14.06 -7.59
N ASP A 479 9.47 -13.22 -6.59
CA ASP A 479 10.55 -13.44 -5.62
C ASP A 479 10.32 -12.68 -4.30
N LEU A 480 11.35 -12.64 -3.44
CA LEU A 480 11.33 -11.96 -2.14
C LEU A 480 11.01 -10.46 -2.24
N HIS A 481 11.43 -9.80 -3.33
CA HIS A 481 11.09 -8.42 -3.65
C HIS A 481 9.86 -8.45 -4.56
N PRO A 482 8.64 -8.49 -3.98
CA PRO A 482 7.47 -8.86 -4.75
C PRO A 482 7.29 -7.98 -5.98
N ALA A 483 6.93 -8.61 -7.08
CA ALA A 483 6.42 -7.91 -8.25
C ALA A 483 5.13 -7.15 -7.91
N ILE A 484 4.60 -6.40 -8.88
CA ILE A 484 3.42 -5.54 -8.67
C ILE A 484 2.25 -6.28 -8.02
N TYR A 485 1.98 -7.55 -8.40
CA TYR A 485 0.93 -8.34 -7.75
C TYR A 485 1.13 -8.47 -6.23
N GLY A 486 2.34 -8.83 -5.78
CA GLY A 486 2.64 -8.97 -4.35
C GLY A 486 2.63 -7.63 -3.62
N GLN A 487 3.02 -6.54 -4.29
CA GLN A 487 2.91 -5.18 -3.74
C GLN A 487 1.45 -4.76 -3.51
N GLU A 488 0.56 -5.09 -4.44
CA GLU A 488 -0.89 -4.87 -4.30
C GLU A 488 -1.50 -5.73 -3.20
N LEU A 489 -1.07 -7.00 -3.09
CA LEU A 489 -1.52 -7.89 -2.02
C LEU A 489 -1.15 -7.32 -0.64
N TYR A 490 0.10 -6.88 -0.47
CA TYR A 490 0.54 -6.23 0.76
C TYR A 490 -0.25 -4.94 1.04
N PHE A 491 -0.45 -4.10 0.03
CA PHE A 491 -1.28 -2.91 0.16
C PHE A 491 -2.72 -3.25 0.61
N ALA A 492 -3.37 -4.26 0.01
CA ALA A 492 -4.74 -4.64 0.32
C ALA A 492 -4.91 -5.06 1.78
N THR A 493 -3.98 -5.86 2.32
CA THR A 493 -4.03 -6.31 3.72
C THR A 493 -3.75 -5.18 4.69
N ILE A 494 -2.77 -4.31 4.38
CA ILE A 494 -2.50 -3.13 5.21
C ILE A 494 -3.71 -2.18 5.20
N LYS A 495 -4.32 -1.92 4.03
CA LYS A 495 -5.56 -1.13 3.91
C LYS A 495 -6.69 -1.76 4.73
N SER A 496 -6.81 -3.10 4.72
CA SER A 496 -7.82 -3.83 5.50
C SER A 496 -7.62 -3.69 7.02
N LEU A 497 -6.38 -3.74 7.51
CA LEU A 497 -6.06 -3.43 8.91
C LEU A 497 -6.44 -1.99 9.25
N LEU A 498 -6.03 -1.02 8.42
CA LEU A 498 -6.31 0.40 8.65
C LEU A 498 -7.81 0.66 8.73
N ASN A 499 -8.58 0.15 7.75
CA ASN A 499 -10.04 0.19 7.78
C ASN A 499 -10.59 -0.44 9.07
N SER A 500 -10.16 -1.65 9.43
CA SER A 500 -10.65 -2.33 10.63
C SER A 500 -10.35 -1.57 11.92
N CYS A 501 -9.22 -0.87 11.99
CA CYS A 501 -8.89 -0.03 13.14
C CYS A 501 -9.72 1.26 13.16
N PHE A 502 -9.85 1.93 12.00
CA PHE A 502 -10.53 3.21 11.90
C PHE A 502 -12.05 3.08 12.05
N ASP A 503 -12.65 2.07 11.42
CA ASP A 503 -14.10 1.90 11.37
C ASP A 503 -14.66 1.35 12.69
N LYS A 504 -13.86 0.61 13.47
CA LYS A 504 -14.24 0.12 14.82
C LYS A 504 -14.11 1.20 15.91
N GLN A 505 -13.38 2.28 15.64
CA GLN A 505 -13.09 3.31 16.65
C GLN A 505 -13.97 4.54 16.43
N GLN A 506 -15.21 4.49 16.96
CA GLN A 506 -16.01 5.70 17.17
C GLN A 506 -15.31 6.57 18.22
N ALA A 507 -14.88 7.77 17.85
CA ALA A 507 -14.50 8.87 18.74
C ALA A 507 -13.79 8.44 20.04
N ALA A 508 -12.84 7.51 19.96
CA ALA A 508 -12.08 7.10 21.13
C ALA A 508 -11.15 8.26 21.50
N ALA A 509 -11.23 8.74 22.74
CA ALA A 509 -10.38 9.82 23.20
C ALA A 509 -8.90 9.44 23.03
N ILE A 510 -8.10 10.40 22.54
CA ILE A 510 -6.64 10.29 22.48
C ILE A 510 -6.16 9.82 23.85
N LYS A 511 -5.48 8.67 23.91
CA LYS A 511 -5.01 8.11 25.17
C LYS A 511 -3.59 7.60 25.03
N ALA A 512 -2.68 8.28 25.73
CA ALA A 512 -1.39 7.70 26.05
C ALA A 512 -1.62 6.59 27.08
N ASN A 513 -1.46 5.33 26.67
CA ASN A 513 -1.41 4.24 27.63
C ASN A 513 -0.02 4.23 28.29
N PRO A 514 0.07 4.06 29.62
CA PRO A 514 1.35 3.85 30.27
C PRO A 514 2.08 2.68 29.62
N LEU A 515 3.36 2.86 29.30
CA LEU A 515 4.15 1.76 28.75
C LEU A 515 4.22 0.62 29.77
N PRO A 516 3.97 -0.63 29.36
CA PRO A 516 4.16 -1.77 30.25
C PRO A 516 5.64 -1.86 30.66
N LYS A 517 5.89 -2.60 31.75
CA LYS A 517 7.26 -2.97 32.13
C LYS A 517 7.96 -3.63 30.93
N PRO A 518 9.23 -3.33 30.67
CA PRO A 518 9.91 -3.96 29.55
C PRO A 518 9.97 -5.48 29.74
N LEU A 519 9.81 -6.24 28.66
CA LEU A 519 10.06 -7.67 28.59
C LEU A 519 11.52 -7.98 28.90
N ASN A 520 12.43 -7.15 28.40
CA ASN A 520 13.85 -7.22 28.68
C ASN A 520 14.36 -5.89 29.19
N ALA A 521 14.94 -5.87 30.40
CA ALA A 521 15.51 -4.65 30.99
C ALA A 521 16.66 -4.05 30.15
N LEU A 522 17.29 -4.85 29.28
CA LEU A 522 18.42 -4.50 28.42
C LEU A 522 17.97 -4.31 26.95
N ASN A 523 16.72 -3.91 26.72
CA ASN A 523 16.25 -3.52 25.38
C ASN A 523 17.03 -2.29 24.85
N LEU A 524 16.98 -2.12 23.53
CA LEU A 524 17.74 -1.07 22.82
C LEU A 524 16.96 0.26 22.69
N ASN A 525 16.27 0.71 23.75
CA ASN A 525 15.38 1.88 23.69
C ASN A 525 16.05 3.26 23.65
N ASN A 526 17.38 3.30 23.65
CA ASN A 526 18.19 4.48 23.48
C ASN A 526 19.30 4.24 22.44
N GLY A 527 19.05 3.27 21.54
CA GLY A 527 19.92 2.94 20.44
C GLY A 527 20.22 4.19 19.60
N ARG A 528 21.51 4.45 19.38
CA ARG A 528 21.98 5.56 18.55
C ARG A 528 23.31 5.24 17.88
N TYR A 529 23.55 5.93 16.77
CA TYR A 529 24.89 6.07 16.23
C TYR A 529 25.78 6.89 17.18
N TYR A 530 26.97 6.36 17.41
CA TYR A 530 28.04 6.98 18.17
C TYR A 530 29.20 7.29 17.24
N SER A 531 29.70 8.53 17.30
CA SER A 531 30.66 9.06 16.34
C SER A 531 31.96 8.26 16.34
N ILE A 532 32.49 8.00 15.14
CA ILE A 532 33.82 7.40 14.95
C ILE A 532 34.94 8.23 15.58
N GLN A 533 34.73 9.54 15.78
CA GLN A 533 35.70 10.44 16.39
C GLN A 533 35.90 10.23 17.89
N ASN A 534 35.03 9.43 18.50
CA ASN A 534 35.15 9.08 19.91
C ASN A 534 36.18 7.99 20.16
N ALA A 535 36.63 7.27 19.12
CA ALA A 535 37.70 6.30 19.25
C ALA A 535 39.03 6.97 19.64
N LYS A 536 39.82 6.28 20.45
CA LYS A 536 41.09 6.70 21.06
C LYS A 536 42.15 5.64 20.82
N ASN A 537 43.42 6.01 21.02
CA ASN A 537 44.56 5.09 20.86
C ASN A 537 44.56 4.41 19.49
N LEU A 538 44.37 5.20 18.43
CA LEU A 538 44.25 4.74 17.05
C LEU A 538 45.62 4.27 16.52
N ASN A 539 45.95 3.00 16.71
CA ASN A 539 47.15 2.38 16.16
C ASN A 539 46.84 1.75 14.80
N GLY A 540 47.31 2.36 13.71
CA GLY A 540 47.06 1.86 12.35
C GLY A 540 45.67 2.19 11.77
N TRP A 541 44.84 2.92 12.52
CA TRP A 541 43.52 3.40 12.09
C TRP A 541 43.58 4.86 11.62
N ALA A 542 42.83 5.17 10.57
CA ALA A 542 42.71 6.51 10.02
C ALA A 542 41.28 6.82 9.58
N VAL A 543 40.87 8.08 9.69
CA VAL A 543 39.59 8.54 9.15
C VAL A 543 39.76 8.87 7.66
N ASN A 544 39.02 8.19 6.80
CA ASN A 544 38.77 8.64 5.43
C ASN A 544 37.50 9.49 5.43
N PRO A 545 37.56 10.81 5.15
CA PRO A 545 36.40 11.70 5.22
C PRO A 545 35.36 11.45 4.12
N ASP A 546 35.75 10.83 3.00
CA ASP A 546 34.92 10.61 1.83
C ASP A 546 35.17 9.19 1.28
N TRP A 547 34.75 8.19 2.05
CA TRP A 547 35.03 6.81 1.66
C TRP A 547 34.16 6.34 0.49
N ALA A 548 34.81 5.73 -0.50
CA ALA A 548 34.22 4.91 -1.54
C ALA A 548 35.18 3.75 -1.87
N PRO A 549 34.69 2.59 -2.34
CA PRO A 549 35.56 1.51 -2.78
C PRO A 549 36.35 1.93 -4.02
N ASN A 550 37.59 1.43 -4.15
CA ASN A 550 38.48 1.70 -5.28
C ASN A 550 38.33 0.66 -6.41
N ASN A 551 37.20 -0.03 -6.47
CA ASN A 551 36.91 -1.07 -7.44
C ASN A 551 35.47 -0.93 -7.96
N ASN A 552 35.09 -1.74 -8.95
CA ASN A 552 33.79 -1.64 -9.62
C ASN A 552 32.68 -2.46 -8.93
N LEU A 553 32.88 -2.88 -7.68
CA LEU A 553 31.83 -3.62 -6.96
C LEU A 553 30.71 -2.69 -6.53
N SER A 554 29.51 -3.27 -6.45
CA SER A 554 28.32 -2.53 -6.05
C SER A 554 28.42 -2.05 -4.61
N THR A 555 27.65 -1.01 -4.29
CA THR A 555 27.52 -0.44 -2.94
C THR A 555 26.06 -0.15 -2.62
N ARG A 556 25.78 0.45 -1.46
CA ARG A 556 24.45 0.94 -1.10
C ARG A 556 24.45 2.47 -0.95
N PRO A 557 23.48 3.19 -1.55
CA PRO A 557 23.30 4.62 -1.30
C PRO A 557 23.22 4.91 0.21
N GLY A 558 23.84 6.01 0.64
CA GLY A 558 23.92 6.41 2.05
C GLY A 558 25.07 5.78 2.84
N PHE A 559 25.80 4.82 2.26
CA PHE A 559 26.96 4.15 2.88
C PHE A 559 28.26 4.33 2.08
N VAL A 560 28.22 5.20 1.08
CA VAL A 560 29.38 5.70 0.32
C VAL A 560 29.37 7.22 0.39
N HIS A 561 30.52 7.82 0.16
CA HIS A 561 30.76 9.25 0.35
C HIS A 561 30.43 9.71 1.76
N LYS A 562 30.95 8.96 2.73
CA LYS A 562 30.79 9.21 4.16
C LYS A 562 32.13 9.09 4.88
N PRO A 563 32.33 9.83 5.99
CA PRO A 563 33.47 9.61 6.85
C PRO A 563 33.46 8.19 7.42
N MET A 564 34.58 7.48 7.30
CA MET A 564 34.77 6.15 7.88
C MET A 564 36.10 6.07 8.61
N LEU A 565 36.11 5.36 9.74
CA LEU A 565 37.32 4.99 10.45
C LEU A 565 37.79 3.62 9.92
N ILE A 566 38.99 3.58 9.34
CA ILE A 566 39.47 2.45 8.54
C ILE A 566 40.83 1.99 9.05
N ALA A 567 41.00 0.68 9.12
CA ALA A 567 42.31 0.03 9.20
C ALA A 567 42.34 -1.22 8.32
N THR A 568 43.52 -1.52 7.76
CA THR A 568 43.72 -2.62 6.80
C THR A 568 44.83 -3.60 7.21
N LYS A 569 45.63 -3.24 8.21
CA LYS A 569 46.80 -4.03 8.64
C LYS A 569 46.47 -4.86 9.89
N PRO A 570 46.82 -6.16 9.92
CA PRO A 570 46.81 -6.95 11.14
C PRO A 570 47.54 -6.25 12.29
N GLY A 571 47.03 -6.40 13.51
CA GLY A 571 47.56 -5.75 14.71
C GLY A 571 47.14 -4.30 14.89
N SER A 572 46.48 -3.67 13.91
CA SER A 572 45.89 -2.34 14.09
C SER A 572 44.84 -2.38 15.19
N SER A 573 44.87 -1.43 16.12
CA SER A 573 44.02 -1.43 17.30
C SER A 573 43.47 -0.06 17.65
N LEU A 574 42.33 -0.05 18.33
CA LEU A 574 41.73 1.14 18.90
C LEU A 574 41.08 0.83 20.24
N THR A 575 40.79 1.89 20.98
CA THR A 575 39.93 1.85 22.16
C THR A 575 38.76 2.81 21.98
N LEU A 576 37.61 2.51 22.55
CA LEU A 576 36.44 3.36 22.49
C LEU A 576 35.78 3.46 23.86
N PRO A 577 35.90 4.61 24.55
CA PRO A 577 35.13 4.87 25.75
C PRO A 577 33.67 5.17 25.37
N PHE A 578 32.74 4.55 26.11
CA PHE A 578 31.31 4.80 25.95
C PHE A 578 30.58 4.67 27.29
N THR A 579 29.33 5.13 27.33
CA THR A 579 28.43 4.95 28.47
C THR A 579 27.13 4.36 27.95
N GLY A 580 26.69 3.25 28.53
CA GLY A 580 25.50 2.56 28.02
C GLY A 580 25.36 1.14 28.53
N THR A 581 24.51 0.37 27.87
CA THR A 581 24.28 -1.06 28.12
C THR A 581 24.56 -1.94 26.90
N ALA A 582 24.83 -1.34 25.74
CA ALA A 582 25.17 -2.05 24.51
C ALA A 582 26.24 -1.31 23.72
N ILE A 583 27.05 -2.09 22.99
CA ILE A 583 28.09 -1.58 22.08
C ILE A 583 28.18 -2.44 20.82
N GLY A 584 28.39 -1.78 19.69
CA GLY A 584 28.55 -2.43 18.39
C GLY A 584 29.14 -1.49 17.33
N MET A 585 29.09 -1.92 16.07
CA MET A 585 29.55 -1.14 14.92
C MET A 585 28.61 -1.29 13.73
N ALA A 586 28.35 -0.19 13.03
CA ALA A 586 27.92 -0.19 11.64
C ALA A 586 29.16 -0.12 10.76
N ILE A 587 29.38 -1.15 9.95
CA ILE A 587 30.51 -1.27 9.04
C ILE A 587 30.05 -1.33 7.59
N VAL A 588 31.00 -1.23 6.67
CA VAL A 588 30.82 -1.68 5.30
C VAL A 588 31.69 -2.91 5.07
N SER A 589 31.03 -4.06 4.91
CA SER A 589 31.68 -5.35 4.68
C SER A 589 31.87 -5.57 3.19
N GLY A 590 33.12 -5.79 2.76
CA GLY A 590 33.49 -5.99 1.35
C GLY A 590 34.45 -7.16 1.17
N PRO A 591 35.01 -7.36 -0.03
CA PRO A 591 35.82 -8.54 -0.35
C PRO A 591 37.09 -8.67 0.48
N ASP A 592 37.53 -7.58 1.10
CA ASP A 592 38.72 -7.46 1.92
C ASP A 592 38.41 -7.42 3.42
N ALA A 593 37.16 -7.68 3.84
CA ALA A 593 36.75 -7.66 5.24
C ALA A 593 37.58 -8.62 6.10
N GLY A 594 38.09 -8.13 7.23
CA GLY A 594 38.93 -8.88 8.16
C GLY A 594 38.19 -9.54 9.32
N ILE A 595 38.94 -10.30 10.10
CA ILE A 595 38.53 -10.75 11.44
C ILE A 595 39.04 -9.72 12.45
N ILE A 596 38.20 -9.37 13.41
CA ILE A 596 38.57 -8.53 14.55
C ILE A 596 38.52 -9.34 15.84
N SER A 597 39.33 -8.95 16.80
CA SER A 597 39.16 -9.30 18.20
C SER A 597 38.69 -8.10 19.00
N TYR A 598 37.91 -8.37 20.04
CA TYR A 598 37.40 -7.35 20.93
C TYR A 598 37.30 -7.83 22.38
N SER A 599 37.45 -6.89 23.31
CA SER A 599 37.15 -7.06 24.73
C SER A 599 36.46 -5.81 25.27
N ILE A 600 35.61 -5.99 26.29
CA ILE A 600 34.93 -4.88 26.96
C ILE A 600 35.40 -4.92 28.42
N ASP A 601 35.94 -3.80 28.91
CA ASP A 601 36.46 -3.66 30.28
C ASP A 601 37.52 -4.72 30.66
N GLY A 602 38.35 -5.13 29.68
CA GLY A 602 39.38 -6.14 29.90
C GLY A 602 38.84 -7.56 30.08
N SER A 603 37.59 -7.83 29.67
CA SER A 603 37.04 -9.18 29.60
C SER A 603 37.88 -10.09 28.69
N THR A 604 37.63 -11.40 28.76
CA THR A 604 38.16 -12.35 27.77
C THR A 604 37.89 -11.86 26.36
N GLU A 605 38.94 -11.87 25.54
CA GLU A 605 38.90 -11.46 24.16
C GLU A 605 38.05 -12.44 23.33
N LYS A 606 37.22 -11.90 22.44
CA LYS A 606 36.38 -12.65 21.50
C LYS A 606 36.71 -12.22 20.08
N THR A 607 36.61 -13.14 19.13
CA THR A 607 36.79 -12.84 17.71
C THR A 607 35.46 -12.70 16.99
N MET A 608 35.46 -11.94 15.90
CA MET A 608 34.32 -11.75 15.01
C MET A 608 34.81 -11.60 13.58
N ASP A 609 34.29 -12.45 12.70
CA ASP A 609 34.49 -12.32 11.26
C ASP A 609 33.54 -11.27 10.70
N LEU A 610 34.08 -10.26 10.01
CA LEU A 610 33.31 -9.20 9.38
C LEU A 610 32.95 -9.55 7.93
N TYR A 611 33.51 -10.62 7.37
CA TYR A 611 33.19 -11.12 6.05
C TYR A 611 31.81 -11.79 6.05
N THR A 612 30.97 -11.43 5.08
CA THR A 612 29.61 -11.98 4.89
C THR A 612 29.58 -12.84 3.64
N GLU A 613 28.53 -13.64 3.46
CA GLU A 613 28.34 -14.41 2.22
C GLU A 613 28.23 -13.52 0.96
N PHE A 614 27.88 -12.24 1.12
CA PHE A 614 27.74 -11.27 0.02
C PHE A 614 29.02 -10.50 -0.29
N SER A 615 30.03 -10.56 0.59
CA SER A 615 31.21 -9.71 0.55
C SER A 615 32.04 -9.86 -0.73
N SER A 616 31.97 -10.99 -1.44
CA SER A 616 32.75 -11.21 -2.66
C SER A 616 32.34 -10.34 -3.85
N TRP A 617 31.12 -9.81 -3.86
CA TRP A 617 30.55 -9.09 -5.01
C TRP A 617 29.92 -7.73 -4.66
N ILE A 618 29.84 -7.36 -3.37
CA ILE A 618 29.28 -6.09 -2.91
C ILE A 618 29.94 -5.59 -1.62
N TYR A 619 30.09 -4.27 -1.51
CA TYR A 619 30.30 -3.58 -0.24
C TYR A 619 28.96 -3.34 0.46
N LEU A 620 28.65 -4.21 1.42
CA LEU A 620 27.36 -4.26 2.09
C LEU A 620 27.42 -3.57 3.46
N PRO A 621 26.48 -2.67 3.78
CA PRO A 621 26.31 -2.18 5.13
C PRO A 621 25.95 -3.33 6.07
N TRP A 622 26.75 -3.51 7.13
CA TRP A 622 26.55 -4.59 8.09
C TRP A 622 26.62 -4.06 9.52
N TYR A 623 25.77 -4.57 10.39
CA TYR A 623 25.64 -4.10 11.76
C TYR A 623 25.97 -5.25 12.69
N VAL A 624 26.97 -5.04 13.53
CA VAL A 624 27.44 -6.03 14.49
C VAL A 624 27.29 -5.50 15.91
N THR A 625 26.85 -6.36 16.82
CA THR A 625 26.78 -6.07 18.25
C THR A 625 27.81 -6.91 19.00
N PHE A 626 28.64 -6.27 19.82
CA PHE A 626 29.62 -6.95 20.65
C PHE A 626 29.03 -7.40 22.00
N SER A 627 28.15 -6.58 22.55
CA SER A 627 27.31 -6.91 23.71
C SER A 627 26.05 -6.07 23.70
N THR A 628 24.95 -6.66 24.18
CA THR A 628 23.65 -6.01 24.38
C THR A 628 23.16 -6.15 25.82
N ASP A 629 24.06 -6.47 26.75
CA ASP A 629 23.74 -6.85 28.13
C ASP A 629 24.70 -6.32 29.19
N LEU A 630 25.41 -5.23 28.88
CA LEU A 630 26.29 -4.58 29.84
C LEU A 630 25.50 -3.94 30.99
N LYS A 631 26.11 -3.89 32.17
CA LYS A 631 25.59 -3.07 33.28
C LYS A 631 25.56 -1.63 32.83
N LYS A 632 24.55 -0.86 33.25
CA LYS A 632 24.52 0.58 32.94
C LYS A 632 25.72 1.28 33.59
N GLY A 633 26.63 1.81 32.78
CA GLY A 633 27.82 2.47 33.29
C GLY A 633 28.76 2.94 32.20
N GLN A 634 29.95 3.37 32.62
CA GLN A 634 31.07 3.65 31.73
C GLN A 634 31.78 2.35 31.38
N HIS A 635 32.16 2.22 30.12
CA HIS A 635 32.84 1.05 29.58
C HIS A 635 33.91 1.47 28.59
N THR A 636 34.88 0.58 28.37
CA THR A 636 35.86 0.73 27.29
C THR A 636 35.85 -0.52 26.41
N LEU A 637 35.55 -0.34 25.13
CA LEU A 637 35.78 -1.35 24.10
C LEU A 637 37.25 -1.27 23.66
N SER A 638 37.96 -2.39 23.68
CA SER A 638 39.23 -2.58 23.00
C SER A 638 38.98 -3.42 21.74
N LEU A 639 39.51 -2.98 20.60
CA LEU A 639 39.32 -3.65 19.31
C LEU A 639 40.65 -3.75 18.58
N LYS A 640 40.91 -4.90 17.96
CA LYS A 640 42.13 -5.16 17.19
C LYS A 640 41.80 -5.97 15.93
N ILE A 641 42.52 -5.72 14.85
CA ILE A 641 42.44 -6.53 13.63
C ILE A 641 43.35 -7.76 13.77
N GLU A 642 42.79 -8.94 13.55
CA GLU A 642 43.50 -10.20 13.65
C GLU A 642 44.37 -10.49 12.42
N THR A 643 45.39 -11.33 12.63
CA THR A 643 46.24 -11.84 11.55
C THR A 643 45.48 -12.81 10.67
N ASP A 644 44.66 -13.66 11.29
CA ASP A 644 43.79 -14.59 10.59
C ASP A 644 42.70 -13.82 9.84
N ASN A 645 42.29 -14.36 8.69
CA ASN A 645 41.18 -13.84 7.90
C ASN A 645 40.27 -14.97 7.42
N ASN A 646 39.07 -14.60 6.96
CA ASN A 646 38.21 -15.55 6.27
C ASN A 646 38.95 -16.07 5.02
N LYS A 647 38.87 -17.38 4.76
CA LYS A 647 39.49 -18.02 3.57
C LYS A 647 39.08 -17.39 2.23
N ASN A 648 37.92 -16.73 2.18
CA ASN A 648 37.40 -16.06 0.98
C ASN A 648 37.71 -14.56 0.96
N SER A 649 38.24 -14.00 2.05
CA SER A 649 38.62 -12.60 2.12
C SER A 649 39.95 -12.34 1.43
N LYS A 650 40.05 -11.17 0.80
CA LYS A 650 41.25 -10.67 0.11
C LYS A 650 42.11 -9.77 1.01
N GLY A 651 41.74 -9.60 2.28
CA GLY A 651 42.44 -8.71 3.20
C GLY A 651 42.01 -8.84 4.66
N ASN A 652 42.36 -7.84 5.46
CA ASN A 652 42.04 -7.75 6.89
C ASN A 652 41.37 -6.40 7.22
N THR A 653 40.63 -5.84 6.27
CA THR A 653 40.08 -4.49 6.38
C THR A 653 38.89 -4.43 7.33
N CYS A 654 38.86 -3.41 8.19
CA CYS A 654 37.68 -3.00 8.94
C CYS A 654 37.37 -1.53 8.65
N GLN A 655 36.12 -1.24 8.28
CA GLN A 655 35.68 0.09 7.85
C GLN A 655 34.42 0.44 8.65
N VAL A 656 34.60 1.27 9.67
CA VAL A 656 33.54 1.63 10.61
C VAL A 656 32.93 2.96 10.17
N LEU A 657 31.63 2.92 9.89
CA LEU A 657 30.84 4.11 9.58
C LEU A 657 30.32 4.78 10.86
N TYR A 658 29.83 3.97 11.80
CA TYR A 658 29.42 4.42 13.12
C TYR A 658 29.72 3.35 14.17
N PHE A 659 30.03 3.76 15.40
CA PHE A 659 29.84 2.90 16.55
C PHE A 659 28.35 2.90 16.95
N LEU A 660 27.90 1.88 17.66
CA LEU A 660 26.50 1.72 18.08
C LEU A 660 26.47 1.71 19.60
N THR A 661 25.67 2.57 20.23
CA THR A 661 25.53 2.60 21.70
C THR A 661 24.06 2.65 22.11
N ASN A 662 23.76 2.14 23.32
CA ASN A 662 22.44 2.22 23.95
C ASN A 662 22.53 2.80 25.36
#